data_AF-A0A953J602-F1
#
_entry.id   AF-A0A953J602-F1
#
_cell.length_a   1.000
_cell.length_b   1.000
_cell.length_c   1.000
_cell.angle_alpha   90.00
_cell.angle_beta   90.00
_cell.angle_gamma   90.00
#
_symmetry.space_group_name_H-M   'P 1'
#
loop_
_entity.id
_entity.type
_entity.pdbx_description
1 polymer ?
#
loop_
_entity_poly.entity_id
_entity_poly.type
_entity_poly.pdbx_seq_one_letter_code
_entity_poly.pdbx_strand_id
1 'polypeptide(L)'
;MKEATCLICGSAEHEHLATFDNDPYLRRLSNRTDYSVTYVVCRRCGFVFTNPMLDGAELDEMYSEKYRPAAPDEKFIKNNLEFMRERYKWIIKKIGENTGSKRILDIGCSAGTLLKTFKDNSWDAHGIEPSETFARYGSTQFGLPVKTGFYSKDSYPGEEFDIVACLQVLEHVPDPETMLSAMRGNLSSDGYLVIGVPTLFRPLRPIHPQTLASPHLYIFSSNTLRLLLQRTGFDIVAIDHSFKGLIALARKAKPSGIDFSEGDTCAELIAAYKAFTDPASQYNRNMDLLKANNQDLVPLCEKTPLSSGDICAVHESPEGDTEKEYWNLLIRRGARTFPLFRENPHLAACRAADKVVSESAAGKFGKDGIIIMFGLEMGHLPLEVVKRLHKGNVLLICERDENIFQRAMLYNDLGPLLSDKRVKILVGEHMPFDEYISRFSKNYLLTGKINLIKNMPSYNLYPDFYKALAERIPDRLKVIKVNRSTIVGLGLKMMENTLDDMHLTMQMPGVANLRNLFRDVPAVIVSAGPSLEKNFHLLQEVKGKGVVIGADTVLRLLVPNGIVPDFTITADPQETTYRKFKGIPMDPASFLVCHPINYPDIIRTFAGRRFVMGSNNTICRWLSEYYKDKGQIDYRSQSVAHMAFNLAMLIGANPIIFIGQDLCYYDAKKKHAGNLSKGSPWEGKENKSFIEDKDIFGNEVKTTTLFQSFGVLLNEGVKSSKRLCINATEGGLGIEGTVVMPFSDAIRKYCSGEPVDVYNRIISVYKTDEIKDVQGLLRKLDAAAEELKEINNNSRKILKNVEKVKRVIEKGEAGSKRYIELSDALQKGTEKMKGKEHILNLFTEYAYDLELYMSKQDIQEIDTIEDLNNRFEKQVARALVYYNGLLKVGVPFEKGLRTLSARVKKLEELKELFLPLKNDTRSDTLSKGGAQLLLKLAKDYKELFLFEQAEELFKKVLEQDPKNRDALFHLGEIFYTVHHPREALHFLRQADADKATHKKLKKLISACNRKMEFWDQKIADARIEKCERSLPEQLVYEGEFYYHLGQRKLAEAKWKEAIDLDPLSLTPYLDLVKLYEEDQEWDTCIEIFEQALNSLGENPVLYRELALFSGKCGEVERAFEFFEAATALDEGMLVGAGDFFVTLGIFNKALLFYEKAASSGIDHPELTSKMAFCYAKHVSEQMAGNP
;
A
#
# COMPACT_ATOMS: atom_id res chain seq x y z
N MET A 1 -21.44 17.42 -55.12
CA MET A 1 -21.14 18.66 -54.35
C MET A 1 -21.66 19.93 -55.00
N LYS A 2 -22.17 20.86 -54.17
CA LYS A 2 -22.66 22.19 -54.59
C LYS A 2 -21.99 23.28 -53.74
N GLU A 3 -21.63 24.41 -54.35
CA GLU A 3 -21.27 25.61 -53.57
C GLU A 3 -22.43 25.98 -52.65
N ALA A 4 -22.12 26.20 -51.37
CA ALA A 4 -23.11 26.39 -50.33
C ALA A 4 -23.07 27.82 -49.79
N THR A 5 -24.24 28.44 -49.69
CA THR A 5 -24.45 29.66 -48.87
C THR A 5 -24.75 29.25 -47.43
N CYS A 6 -24.49 30.16 -46.48
CA CYS A 6 -24.85 29.95 -45.08
C CYS A 6 -26.37 29.69 -44.96
N LEU A 7 -26.74 28.57 -44.35
CA LEU A 7 -28.13 28.18 -44.16
C LEU A 7 -28.91 29.20 -43.31
N ILE A 8 -28.31 29.72 -42.24
CA ILE A 8 -29.00 30.57 -41.27
C ILE A 8 -29.33 31.95 -41.85
N CYS A 9 -28.36 32.60 -42.50
CA CYS A 9 -28.48 34.01 -42.91
C CYS A 9 -28.43 34.25 -44.43
N GLY A 10 -28.27 33.19 -45.24
CA GLY A 10 -28.20 33.25 -46.69
C GLY A 10 -26.93 33.88 -47.28
N SER A 11 -25.95 34.25 -46.46
CA SER A 11 -24.73 34.89 -46.92
C SER A 11 -23.84 33.91 -47.71
N ALA A 12 -23.28 34.37 -48.83
CA ALA A 12 -22.18 33.69 -49.52
C ALA A 12 -20.81 34.05 -48.91
N GLU A 13 -20.73 35.08 -48.06
CA GLU A 13 -19.48 35.49 -47.43
C GLU A 13 -19.08 34.56 -46.29
N HIS A 14 -17.97 33.87 -46.46
CA HIS A 14 -17.42 32.93 -45.50
C HIS A 14 -15.89 33.01 -45.44
N GLU A 15 -15.32 32.50 -44.37
CA GLU A 15 -13.88 32.38 -44.17
C GLU A 15 -13.49 30.92 -43.96
N HIS A 16 -12.28 30.54 -44.39
CA HIS A 16 -11.77 29.19 -44.21
C HIS A 16 -11.55 28.89 -42.73
N LEU A 17 -12.04 27.73 -42.28
CA LEU A 17 -11.76 27.20 -40.94
C LEU A 17 -10.68 26.13 -40.98
N ALA A 18 -10.91 25.07 -41.77
CA ALA A 18 -10.05 23.89 -41.83
C ALA A 18 -10.32 23.07 -43.10
N THR A 19 -9.29 22.35 -43.57
CA THR A 19 -9.40 21.35 -44.63
C THR A 19 -8.76 20.05 -44.16
N PHE A 20 -9.47 18.95 -44.34
CA PHE A 20 -8.99 17.61 -44.02
C PHE A 20 -8.88 16.80 -45.31
N ASP A 21 -7.65 16.44 -45.67
CA ASP A 21 -7.40 15.54 -46.78
C ASP A 21 -7.72 14.10 -46.38
N ASN A 22 -8.17 13.30 -47.34
CA ASN A 22 -8.39 11.85 -47.16
C ASN A 22 -9.47 11.48 -46.13
N ASP A 23 -10.59 12.20 -46.13
CA ASP A 23 -11.75 11.86 -45.32
C ASP A 23 -12.21 10.40 -45.57
N PRO A 24 -12.31 9.58 -44.51
CA PRO A 24 -12.56 8.14 -44.65
C PRO A 24 -13.98 7.81 -45.12
N TYR A 25 -14.92 8.75 -45.04
CA TYR A 25 -16.29 8.58 -45.52
C TYR A 25 -16.39 8.96 -47.01
N LEU A 26 -15.72 10.03 -47.44
CA LEU A 26 -15.64 10.39 -48.87
C LEU A 26 -14.99 9.30 -49.71
N ARG A 27 -13.99 8.59 -49.16
CA ARG A 27 -13.34 7.43 -49.80
C ARG A 27 -14.29 6.28 -50.12
N ARG A 28 -15.46 6.22 -49.50
CA ARG A 28 -16.43 5.13 -49.68
C ARG A 28 -17.40 5.41 -50.83
N LEU A 29 -17.51 6.66 -51.28
CA LEU A 29 -18.43 7.05 -52.35
C LEU A 29 -17.94 6.54 -53.71
N SER A 30 -18.83 5.92 -54.49
CA SER A 30 -18.47 5.22 -55.74
C SER A 30 -17.83 6.12 -56.79
N ASN A 31 -18.18 7.42 -56.80
CA ASN A 31 -17.88 8.35 -57.89
C ASN A 31 -16.93 9.49 -57.48
N ARG A 32 -16.07 9.28 -56.48
CA ARG A 32 -15.17 10.29 -55.91
C ARG A 32 -13.69 9.98 -56.13
N THR A 33 -12.94 10.98 -56.59
CA THR A 33 -11.47 10.98 -56.68
C THR A 33 -10.80 11.97 -55.72
N ASP A 34 -11.53 13.02 -55.31
CA ASP A 34 -11.10 13.97 -54.27
C ASP A 34 -11.79 13.65 -52.94
N TYR A 35 -10.98 13.31 -51.95
CA TYR A 35 -11.40 12.90 -50.62
C TYR A 35 -11.15 14.00 -49.57
N SER A 36 -10.98 15.26 -49.99
CA SER A 36 -10.87 16.38 -49.08
C SER A 36 -12.24 16.91 -48.63
N VAL A 37 -12.35 17.31 -47.36
CA VAL A 37 -13.49 18.06 -46.82
C VAL A 37 -13.01 19.39 -46.27
N THR A 38 -13.70 20.47 -46.65
CA THR A 38 -13.37 21.83 -46.20
C THR A 38 -14.53 22.42 -45.42
N TYR A 39 -14.22 22.95 -44.23
CA TYR A 39 -15.14 23.70 -43.38
C TYR A 39 -14.87 25.20 -43.49
N VAL A 40 -15.95 25.97 -43.54
CA VAL A 40 -15.93 27.43 -43.58
C VAL A 40 -16.82 28.02 -42.49
N VAL A 41 -16.53 29.24 -42.05
CA VAL A 41 -17.31 30.01 -41.07
C VAL A 41 -17.99 31.17 -41.76
N CYS A 42 -19.30 31.33 -41.58
CA CYS A 42 -20.05 32.46 -42.10
C CYS A 42 -19.61 33.77 -41.43
N ARG A 43 -19.27 34.80 -42.22
CA ARG A 43 -18.85 36.11 -41.70
C ARG A 43 -19.94 36.87 -40.97
N ARG A 44 -21.20 36.63 -41.32
CA ARG A 44 -22.37 37.35 -40.78
C ARG A 44 -22.95 36.82 -39.47
N CYS A 45 -22.85 35.51 -39.19
CA CYS A 45 -23.53 34.88 -38.04
C CYS A 45 -22.75 33.74 -37.38
N GLY A 46 -21.51 33.49 -37.81
CA GLY A 46 -20.65 32.47 -37.21
C GLY A 46 -21.04 31.01 -37.53
N PHE A 47 -22.03 30.77 -38.38
CA PHE A 47 -22.40 29.39 -38.70
C PHE A 47 -21.28 28.65 -39.44
N VAL A 48 -20.93 27.45 -38.96
CA VAL A 48 -19.86 26.61 -39.52
C VAL A 48 -20.47 25.52 -40.39
N PHE A 49 -20.02 25.42 -41.63
CA PHE A 49 -20.55 24.45 -42.60
C PHE A 49 -19.49 23.97 -43.58
N THR A 50 -19.74 22.83 -44.22
CA THR A 50 -18.86 22.32 -45.29
C THR A 50 -19.09 23.08 -46.59
N ASN A 51 -18.00 23.51 -47.25
CA ASN A 51 -18.06 24.09 -48.59
C ASN A 51 -16.93 23.53 -49.47
N PRO A 52 -17.23 22.85 -50.59
CA PRO A 52 -18.57 22.57 -51.10
C PRO A 52 -19.27 21.41 -50.35
N MET A 53 -20.60 21.45 -50.30
CA MET A 53 -21.43 20.52 -49.50
C MET A 53 -21.75 19.26 -50.31
N LEU A 54 -21.86 18.11 -49.66
CA LEU A 54 -22.37 16.87 -50.27
C LEU A 54 -23.81 17.06 -50.76
N ASP A 55 -24.11 16.51 -51.94
CA ASP A 55 -25.49 16.50 -52.44
C ASP A 55 -26.29 15.29 -51.91
N GLY A 56 -27.60 15.31 -52.15
CA GLY A 56 -28.51 14.28 -51.64
C GLY A 56 -28.16 12.87 -52.11
N ALA A 57 -27.68 12.70 -53.35
CA ALA A 57 -27.30 11.39 -53.86
C ALA A 57 -26.04 10.85 -53.18
N GLU A 58 -25.04 11.72 -52.95
CA GLU A 58 -23.83 11.36 -52.18
C GLU A 58 -24.17 10.95 -50.73
N LEU A 59 -25.13 11.64 -50.09
CA LEU A 59 -25.57 11.33 -48.74
C LEU A 59 -26.40 10.04 -48.68
N ASP A 60 -27.34 9.86 -49.61
CA ASP A 60 -28.14 8.64 -49.73
C ASP A 60 -27.24 7.41 -49.92
N GLU A 61 -26.21 7.52 -50.77
CA GLU A 61 -25.22 6.47 -50.96
C GLU A 61 -24.48 6.16 -49.65
N MET A 62 -24.04 7.19 -48.92
CA MET A 62 -23.30 7.04 -47.66
C MET A 62 -24.10 6.35 -46.55
N TYR A 63 -25.40 6.55 -46.51
CA TYR A 63 -26.30 5.91 -45.53
C TYR A 63 -27.00 4.65 -46.06
N SER A 64 -26.72 4.24 -47.30
CA SER A 64 -27.28 3.02 -47.88
C SER A 64 -26.74 1.74 -47.21
N GLU A 65 -27.53 0.67 -47.29
CA GLU A 65 -27.17 -0.67 -46.79
C GLU A 65 -25.85 -1.21 -47.39
N LYS A 66 -25.40 -0.66 -48.53
CA LYS A 66 -24.11 -0.98 -49.15
C LYS A 66 -22.92 -0.66 -48.23
N TYR A 67 -23.03 0.34 -47.34
CA TYR A 67 -21.91 0.84 -46.54
C TYR A 67 -22.12 0.79 -45.02
N ARG A 68 -23.35 0.49 -44.56
CA ARG A 68 -23.66 0.15 -43.16
C ARG A 68 -24.39 -1.20 -43.02
N PRO A 69 -23.89 -2.31 -43.61
CA PRO A 69 -24.61 -3.59 -43.70
C PRO A 69 -24.66 -4.39 -42.39
N ALA A 70 -23.89 -3.99 -41.37
CA ALA A 70 -23.74 -4.75 -40.14
C ALA A 70 -24.68 -4.23 -39.05
N ALA A 71 -25.42 -5.16 -38.43
CA ALA A 71 -26.15 -4.88 -37.21
C ALA A 71 -25.20 -4.37 -36.10
N PRO A 72 -25.67 -3.52 -35.18
CA PRO A 72 -24.86 -3.02 -34.08
C PRO A 72 -24.34 -4.17 -33.20
N ASP A 73 -23.05 -4.12 -32.84
CA ASP A 73 -22.47 -5.11 -31.94
C ASP A 73 -22.82 -4.85 -30.46
N GLU A 74 -22.62 -5.86 -29.61
CA GLU A 74 -22.97 -5.81 -28.19
C GLU A 74 -22.23 -4.69 -27.44
N LYS A 75 -20.97 -4.41 -27.82
CA LYS A 75 -20.16 -3.37 -27.19
C LYS A 75 -20.71 -1.98 -27.51
N PHE A 76 -21.12 -1.74 -28.76
CA PHE A 76 -21.79 -0.53 -29.20
C PHE A 76 -23.08 -0.30 -28.42
N ILE A 77 -23.90 -1.34 -28.28
CA ILE A 77 -25.18 -1.26 -27.54
C ILE A 77 -24.96 -0.94 -26.07
N LYS A 78 -24.05 -1.66 -25.40
CA LYS A 78 -23.75 -1.45 -23.98
C LYS A 78 -23.28 -0.02 -23.70
N ASN A 79 -22.34 0.48 -24.51
CA ASN A 79 -21.79 1.83 -24.35
C ASN A 79 -22.84 2.93 -24.60
N ASN A 80 -23.71 2.75 -25.61
CA ASN A 80 -24.76 3.72 -25.88
C ASN A 80 -25.86 3.70 -24.84
N LEU A 81 -26.25 2.54 -24.29
CA LEU A 81 -27.26 2.47 -23.22
C LEU A 81 -26.84 3.23 -21.96
N GLU A 82 -25.60 3.09 -21.52
CA GLU A 82 -25.08 3.82 -20.36
C GLU A 82 -25.18 5.34 -20.58
N PHE A 83 -24.80 5.79 -21.76
CA PHE A 83 -24.81 7.20 -22.12
C PHE A 83 -26.22 7.78 -22.31
N MET A 84 -27.14 7.01 -22.89
CA MET A 84 -28.53 7.42 -23.08
C MET A 84 -29.29 7.50 -21.76
N ARG A 85 -28.91 6.74 -20.71
CA ARG A 85 -29.48 6.90 -19.36
C ARG A 85 -29.20 8.27 -18.76
N GLU A 86 -27.97 8.77 -18.91
CA GLU A 86 -27.62 10.10 -18.40
C GLU A 86 -28.32 11.21 -19.21
N ARG A 87 -28.46 11.03 -20.53
CA ARG A 87 -29.27 11.93 -21.36
C ARG A 87 -30.74 11.93 -20.94
N TYR A 88 -31.33 10.75 -20.73
CA TYR A 88 -32.70 10.60 -20.23
C TYR A 88 -32.89 11.37 -18.91
N LYS A 89 -32.01 11.17 -17.93
CA LYS A 89 -32.05 11.90 -16.66
C LYS A 89 -31.99 13.42 -16.86
N TRP A 90 -31.13 13.90 -17.76
CA TRP A 90 -31.03 15.32 -18.07
C TRP A 90 -32.34 15.85 -18.69
N ILE A 91 -32.91 15.14 -19.67
CA ILE A 91 -34.17 15.52 -20.34
C ILE A 91 -35.30 15.58 -19.30
N ILE A 92 -35.53 14.51 -18.55
CA ILE A 92 -36.62 14.43 -17.56
C ILE A 92 -36.49 15.50 -16.48
N LYS A 93 -35.27 15.76 -16.01
CA LYS A 93 -35.01 16.83 -15.02
C LYS A 93 -35.37 18.21 -15.57
N LYS A 94 -35.17 18.47 -16.86
CA LYS A 94 -35.43 19.78 -17.47
C LYS A 94 -36.90 20.02 -17.81
N ILE A 95 -37.63 18.96 -18.17
CA ILE A 95 -39.07 19.05 -18.45
C ILE A 95 -39.94 19.02 -17.18
N GLY A 96 -39.38 18.58 -16.04
CA GLY A 96 -40.08 18.40 -14.76
C GLY A 96 -40.78 17.04 -14.65
N GLU A 97 -40.86 16.48 -13.44
CA GLU A 97 -41.62 15.26 -13.18
C GLU A 97 -43.10 15.52 -13.49
N ASN A 98 -43.68 14.72 -14.39
CA ASN A 98 -45.10 14.82 -14.73
C ASN A 98 -45.73 13.43 -14.75
N THR A 99 -46.89 13.28 -14.13
CA THR A 99 -47.49 12.01 -13.67
C THR A 99 -48.44 11.35 -14.67
N GLY A 100 -48.14 11.40 -15.97
CA GLY A 100 -48.96 10.81 -17.03
C GLY A 100 -48.17 9.99 -18.06
N SER A 101 -48.84 9.05 -18.74
CA SER A 101 -48.28 8.33 -19.89
C SER A 101 -48.03 9.31 -21.03
N LYS A 102 -46.76 9.48 -21.41
CA LYS A 102 -46.31 10.43 -22.45
C LYS A 102 -45.65 9.70 -23.63
N ARG A 103 -45.63 10.35 -24.79
CA ARG A 103 -45.10 9.79 -26.04
C ARG A 103 -43.80 10.47 -26.45
N ILE A 104 -42.83 9.68 -26.92
CA ILE A 104 -41.57 10.18 -27.50
C ILE A 104 -41.38 9.64 -28.91
N LEU A 105 -40.93 10.52 -29.81
CA LEU A 105 -40.39 10.17 -31.12
C LEU A 105 -38.89 10.45 -31.15
N ASP A 106 -38.05 9.45 -31.43
CA ASP A 106 -36.61 9.62 -31.66
C ASP A 106 -36.29 9.44 -33.16
N ILE A 107 -35.76 10.51 -33.77
CA ILE A 107 -35.47 10.58 -35.20
C ILE A 107 -34.00 10.27 -35.41
N GLY A 108 -33.72 9.26 -36.24
CA GLY A 108 -32.40 8.63 -36.34
C GLY A 108 -32.06 7.85 -35.08
N CYS A 109 -33.01 7.03 -34.61
CA CYS A 109 -32.92 6.36 -33.32
C CYS A 109 -31.82 5.28 -33.23
N SER A 110 -31.09 5.03 -34.32
CA SER A 110 -30.05 4.00 -34.40
C SER A 110 -30.61 2.66 -33.93
N ALA A 111 -29.97 2.01 -32.94
CA ALA A 111 -30.41 0.74 -32.40
C ALA A 111 -31.58 0.86 -31.40
N GLY A 112 -32.15 2.06 -31.22
CA GLY A 112 -33.24 2.35 -30.28
C GLY A 112 -32.80 2.43 -28.82
N THR A 113 -31.53 2.69 -28.51
CA THR A 113 -31.04 2.71 -27.10
C THR A 113 -31.65 3.83 -26.25
N LEU A 114 -31.94 4.99 -26.84
CA LEU A 114 -32.66 6.07 -26.15
C LEU A 114 -34.11 5.66 -25.91
N LEU A 115 -34.79 5.20 -26.97
CA LEU A 115 -36.17 4.72 -26.90
C LEU A 115 -36.37 3.58 -25.90
N LYS A 116 -35.43 2.63 -25.82
CA LYS A 116 -35.42 1.59 -24.81
C LYS A 116 -35.38 2.20 -23.40
N THR A 117 -34.52 3.19 -23.18
CA THR A 117 -34.43 3.88 -21.88
C THR A 117 -35.74 4.57 -21.52
N PHE A 118 -36.41 5.21 -22.48
CA PHE A 118 -37.73 5.82 -22.26
C PHE A 118 -38.83 4.78 -22.03
N LYS A 119 -38.85 3.69 -22.80
CA LYS A 119 -39.77 2.55 -22.62
C LYS A 119 -39.62 1.88 -21.26
N ASP A 120 -38.39 1.66 -20.81
CA ASP A 120 -38.08 1.13 -19.48
C ASP A 120 -38.59 2.05 -18.35
N ASN A 121 -38.90 3.31 -18.66
CA ASN A 121 -39.52 4.28 -17.76
C ASN A 121 -40.98 4.61 -18.13
N SER A 122 -41.69 3.66 -18.75
CA SER A 122 -43.14 3.74 -19.06
C SER A 122 -43.56 4.83 -20.06
N TRP A 123 -42.67 5.26 -20.96
CA TRP A 123 -43.04 6.11 -22.09
C TRP A 123 -43.44 5.27 -23.31
N ASP A 124 -44.39 5.79 -24.09
CA ASP A 124 -44.71 5.27 -25.42
C ASP A 124 -43.65 5.75 -26.42
N ALA A 125 -42.68 4.90 -26.74
CA ALA A 125 -41.44 5.27 -27.40
C ALA A 125 -41.39 4.79 -28.87
N HIS A 126 -41.45 5.75 -29.80
CA HIS A 126 -41.46 5.54 -31.25
C HIS A 126 -40.17 6.00 -31.91
N GLY A 127 -39.73 5.31 -32.96
CA GLY A 127 -38.48 5.64 -33.63
C GLY A 127 -38.58 5.60 -35.15
N ILE A 128 -37.69 6.34 -35.80
CA ILE A 128 -37.44 6.19 -37.24
C ILE A 128 -35.94 6.17 -37.50
N GLU A 129 -35.48 5.25 -38.34
CA GLU A 129 -34.05 5.06 -38.64
C GLU A 129 -33.88 4.65 -40.11
N PRO A 130 -33.02 5.32 -40.89
CA PRO A 130 -32.81 4.97 -42.30
C PRO A 130 -32.16 3.60 -42.49
N SER A 131 -31.28 3.17 -41.58
CA SER A 131 -30.65 1.84 -41.67
C SER A 131 -31.60 0.73 -41.22
N GLU A 132 -31.89 -0.21 -42.12
CA GLU A 132 -32.78 -1.33 -41.85
C GLU A 132 -32.20 -2.26 -40.79
N THR A 133 -30.89 -2.49 -40.79
CA THR A 133 -30.22 -3.37 -39.81
C THR A 133 -30.30 -2.81 -38.39
N PHE A 134 -30.17 -1.49 -38.23
CA PHE A 134 -30.31 -0.81 -36.94
C PHE A 134 -31.78 -0.70 -36.48
N ALA A 135 -32.69 -0.35 -37.39
CA ALA A 135 -34.13 -0.32 -37.12
C ALA A 135 -34.64 -1.70 -36.66
N ARG A 136 -34.26 -2.76 -37.39
CA ARG A 136 -34.60 -4.15 -37.07
C ARG A 136 -34.04 -4.58 -35.72
N TYR A 137 -32.83 -4.13 -35.36
CA TYR A 137 -32.28 -4.39 -34.02
C TYR A 137 -33.18 -3.81 -32.93
N GLY A 138 -33.54 -2.53 -33.03
CA GLY A 138 -34.43 -1.88 -32.06
C GLY A 138 -35.80 -2.56 -31.94
N SER A 139 -36.41 -2.94 -33.06
CA SER A 139 -37.70 -3.62 -33.06
C SER A 139 -37.64 -5.06 -32.53
N THR A 140 -36.62 -5.84 -32.88
CA THR A 140 -36.54 -7.25 -32.46
C THR A 140 -35.96 -7.45 -31.06
N GLN A 141 -34.91 -6.70 -30.71
CA GLN A 141 -34.19 -6.88 -29.44
C GLN A 141 -34.82 -6.08 -28.29
N PHE A 142 -35.40 -4.91 -28.57
CA PHE A 142 -36.03 -4.06 -27.56
C PHE A 142 -37.56 -4.00 -27.67
N GLY A 143 -38.16 -4.59 -28.70
CA GLY A 143 -39.61 -4.56 -28.91
C GLY A 143 -40.13 -3.14 -29.12
N LEU A 144 -39.40 -2.31 -29.87
CA LEU A 144 -39.73 -0.91 -30.11
C LEU A 144 -40.43 -0.71 -31.47
N PRO A 145 -41.46 0.16 -31.56
CA PRO A 145 -42.05 0.56 -32.84
C PRO A 145 -41.10 1.50 -33.60
N VAL A 146 -40.20 0.92 -34.40
CA VAL A 146 -39.22 1.64 -35.23
C VAL A 146 -39.57 1.53 -36.71
N LYS A 147 -39.80 2.66 -37.38
CA LYS A 147 -39.97 2.73 -38.85
C LYS A 147 -38.61 2.77 -39.53
N THR A 148 -38.47 2.06 -40.65
CA THR A 148 -37.27 2.15 -41.49
C THR A 148 -37.45 3.23 -42.56
N GLY A 149 -36.51 4.17 -42.65
CA GLY A 149 -36.49 5.23 -43.66
C GLY A 149 -36.02 6.58 -43.14
N PHE A 150 -35.86 7.54 -44.04
CA PHE A 150 -35.59 8.93 -43.69
C PHE A 150 -36.85 9.63 -43.18
N TYR A 151 -36.69 10.47 -42.16
CA TYR A 151 -37.81 11.20 -41.59
C TYR A 151 -38.27 12.36 -42.49
N SER A 152 -39.59 12.50 -42.59
CA SER A 152 -40.28 13.58 -43.29
C SER A 152 -41.62 13.86 -42.63
N LYS A 153 -42.31 14.93 -43.05
CA LYS A 153 -43.67 15.26 -42.60
C LYS A 153 -44.69 14.12 -42.78
N ASP A 154 -44.43 13.21 -43.74
CA ASP A 154 -45.32 12.10 -44.08
C ASP A 154 -44.98 10.82 -43.29
N SER A 155 -43.92 10.84 -42.48
CA SER A 155 -43.48 9.68 -41.69
C SER A 155 -44.47 9.34 -40.56
N TYR A 156 -45.13 10.33 -39.99
CA TYR A 156 -46.08 10.19 -38.88
C TYR A 156 -47.26 11.16 -39.07
N PRO A 157 -48.14 10.93 -40.07
CA PRO A 157 -49.18 11.89 -40.42
C PRO A 157 -50.24 11.98 -39.30
N GLY A 158 -50.47 13.19 -38.79
CA GLY A 158 -51.48 13.45 -37.75
C GLY A 158 -51.12 12.98 -36.34
N GLU A 159 -49.93 12.41 -36.14
CA GLU A 159 -49.46 11.96 -34.83
C GLU A 159 -48.72 13.09 -34.10
N GLU A 160 -49.02 13.25 -32.80
CA GLU A 160 -48.32 14.18 -31.92
C GLU A 160 -47.58 13.44 -30.78
N PHE A 161 -46.42 13.98 -30.42
CA PHE A 161 -45.52 13.46 -29.39
C PHE A 161 -45.18 14.55 -28.37
N ASP A 162 -45.05 14.16 -27.10
CA ASP A 162 -44.65 15.06 -26.01
C ASP A 162 -43.16 15.39 -26.07
N ILE A 163 -42.36 14.47 -26.62
CA ILE A 163 -40.95 14.70 -26.93
C ILE A 163 -40.68 14.28 -28.36
N VAL A 164 -40.04 15.16 -29.12
CA VAL A 164 -39.41 14.79 -30.40
C VAL A 164 -37.91 14.99 -30.24
N ALA A 165 -37.13 13.91 -30.35
CA ALA A 165 -35.68 13.90 -30.21
C ALA A 165 -34.99 13.72 -31.57
N CYS A 166 -33.86 14.40 -31.75
CA CYS A 166 -33.00 14.34 -32.93
C CYS A 166 -31.55 14.46 -32.45
N LEU A 167 -30.93 13.30 -32.18
CA LEU A 167 -29.60 13.23 -31.58
C LEU A 167 -28.57 12.73 -32.60
N GLN A 168 -27.66 13.61 -32.98
CA GLN A 168 -26.62 13.38 -33.99
C GLN A 168 -27.18 13.06 -35.37
N VAL A 169 -28.11 13.90 -35.83
CA VAL A 169 -28.84 13.74 -37.09
C VAL A 169 -28.93 15.06 -37.83
N LEU A 170 -29.29 16.15 -37.14
CA LEU A 170 -29.50 17.46 -37.75
C LEU A 170 -28.29 17.97 -38.55
N GLU A 171 -27.07 17.65 -38.09
CA GLU A 171 -25.81 17.99 -38.75
C GLU A 171 -25.55 17.23 -40.06
N HIS A 172 -26.30 16.17 -40.33
CA HIS A 172 -26.16 15.31 -41.50
C HIS A 172 -27.20 15.61 -42.59
N VAL A 173 -28.23 16.38 -42.28
CA VAL A 173 -29.39 16.60 -43.16
C VAL A 173 -29.18 17.88 -43.98
N PRO A 174 -29.22 17.84 -45.33
CA PRO A 174 -28.98 19.03 -46.18
C PRO A 174 -29.97 20.18 -46.01
N ASP A 175 -31.18 19.88 -45.57
CA ASP A 175 -32.24 20.86 -45.32
C ASP A 175 -32.83 20.65 -43.92
N PRO A 176 -32.12 21.11 -42.87
CA PRO A 176 -32.58 20.93 -41.51
C PRO A 176 -33.76 21.86 -41.18
N GLU A 177 -34.01 22.92 -41.97
CA GLU A 177 -35.20 23.77 -41.79
C GLU A 177 -36.49 23.01 -42.11
N THR A 178 -36.53 22.31 -43.24
CA THR A 178 -37.68 21.47 -43.61
C THR A 178 -37.88 20.35 -42.59
N MET A 179 -36.80 19.74 -42.10
CA MET A 179 -36.86 18.72 -41.05
C MET A 179 -37.44 19.27 -39.74
N LEU A 180 -36.93 20.42 -39.26
CA LEU A 180 -37.42 21.05 -38.04
C LEU A 180 -38.90 21.48 -38.16
N SER A 181 -39.32 21.93 -39.34
CA SER A 181 -40.72 22.25 -39.62
C SER A 181 -41.63 21.01 -39.57
N ALA A 182 -41.17 19.86 -40.09
CA ALA A 182 -41.86 18.58 -39.95
C ALA A 182 -41.92 18.12 -38.47
N MET A 183 -40.80 18.20 -37.75
CA MET A 183 -40.73 17.87 -36.32
C MET A 183 -41.67 18.73 -35.48
N ARG A 184 -41.83 20.01 -35.84
CA ARG A 184 -42.80 20.91 -35.23
C ARG A 184 -44.23 20.44 -35.41
N GLY A 185 -44.57 19.87 -36.57
CA GLY A 185 -45.89 19.29 -36.84
C GLY A 185 -46.17 18.06 -35.99
N ASN A 186 -45.15 17.25 -35.69
CA ASN A 186 -45.27 16.07 -34.84
C ASN A 186 -45.10 16.33 -33.33
N LEU A 187 -44.73 17.54 -32.92
CA LEU A 187 -44.62 17.89 -31.50
C LEU A 187 -46.00 18.32 -30.97
N SER A 188 -46.37 17.97 -29.73
CA SER A 188 -47.61 18.47 -29.11
C SER A 188 -47.49 19.98 -28.77
N SER A 189 -48.60 20.63 -28.38
CA SER A 189 -48.61 22.05 -28.02
C SER A 189 -47.66 22.40 -26.87
N ASP A 190 -47.60 21.52 -25.86
CA ASP A 190 -46.78 21.65 -24.65
C ASP A 190 -45.54 20.73 -24.69
N GLY A 191 -45.25 20.16 -25.86
CA GLY A 191 -44.16 19.23 -26.09
C GLY A 191 -42.78 19.89 -26.16
N TYR A 192 -41.75 19.07 -25.98
CA TYR A 192 -40.36 19.48 -26.06
C TYR A 192 -39.60 18.84 -27.23
N LEU A 193 -38.85 19.67 -27.94
CA LEU A 193 -37.88 19.28 -28.93
C LEU A 193 -36.52 19.06 -28.27
N VAL A 194 -35.87 17.93 -28.48
CA VAL A 194 -34.52 17.63 -28.00
C VAL A 194 -33.57 17.49 -29.18
N ILE A 195 -32.52 18.31 -29.24
CA ILE A 195 -31.52 18.28 -30.32
C ILE A 195 -30.15 18.03 -29.74
N GLY A 196 -29.38 17.11 -30.32
CA GLY A 196 -27.98 16.89 -30.00
C GLY A 196 -27.09 17.01 -31.23
N VAL A 197 -26.14 17.92 -31.26
CA VAL A 197 -25.31 18.25 -32.44
C VAL A 197 -23.83 18.45 -32.07
N PRO A 198 -22.87 18.32 -33.00
CA PRO A 198 -21.47 18.62 -32.76
C PRO A 198 -21.24 20.12 -32.53
N THR A 199 -20.20 20.44 -31.76
CA THR A 199 -19.77 21.82 -31.49
C THR A 199 -18.25 21.95 -31.44
N LEU A 200 -17.74 23.13 -31.80
CA LEU A 200 -16.32 23.49 -31.61
C LEU A 200 -15.99 23.82 -30.14
N PHE A 201 -16.98 24.25 -29.37
CA PHE A 201 -16.83 24.60 -27.95
C PHE A 201 -16.96 23.36 -27.06
N ARG A 202 -16.11 22.35 -27.30
CA ARG A 202 -16.01 21.18 -26.43
C ARG A 202 -15.05 21.51 -25.31
N PRO A 203 -15.52 21.70 -24.08
CA PRO A 203 -14.59 21.77 -22.99
C PRO A 203 -13.96 20.36 -22.93
N LEU A 204 -12.63 20.32 -23.10
CA LEU A 204 -11.74 19.31 -22.50
C LEU A 204 -11.45 18.01 -23.28
N ARG A 205 -11.62 18.01 -24.61
CA ARG A 205 -10.95 17.01 -25.48
C ARG A 205 -10.53 17.66 -26.77
N PRO A 206 -9.33 17.35 -27.31
CA PRO A 206 -8.95 17.72 -28.68
C PRO A 206 -10.12 17.48 -29.63
N ILE A 207 -10.35 18.37 -30.61
CA ILE A 207 -11.44 18.22 -31.56
C ILE A 207 -11.18 16.89 -32.25
N HIS A 208 -11.98 15.89 -31.92
CA HIS A 208 -11.76 14.55 -32.45
C HIS A 208 -11.90 14.64 -33.97
N PRO A 209 -11.03 14.00 -34.78
CA PRO A 209 -11.09 14.11 -36.24
C PRO A 209 -12.48 13.81 -36.81
N GLN A 210 -13.26 12.93 -36.17
CA GLN A 210 -14.64 12.64 -36.56
C GLN A 210 -15.65 13.78 -36.32
N THR A 211 -15.32 14.81 -35.55
CA THR A 211 -16.19 15.99 -35.33
C THR A 211 -16.26 16.80 -36.62
N LEU A 212 -15.14 16.91 -37.33
CA LEU A 212 -15.00 17.57 -38.62
C LEU A 212 -14.75 16.51 -39.70
N ALA A 213 -15.78 15.74 -39.99
CA ALA A 213 -15.77 14.70 -41.01
C ALA A 213 -16.89 14.94 -42.00
N SER A 214 -16.71 14.51 -43.25
CA SER A 214 -17.62 14.82 -44.36
C SER A 214 -19.11 14.54 -44.16
N PRO A 215 -19.57 13.58 -43.31
CA PRO A 215 -20.99 13.45 -43.04
C PRO A 215 -21.57 14.61 -42.22
N HIS A 216 -20.77 15.32 -41.40
CA HIS A 216 -21.23 16.49 -40.63
C HIS A 216 -21.16 17.74 -41.50
N LEU A 217 -22.26 18.03 -42.18
CA LEU A 217 -22.40 19.20 -43.05
C LEU A 217 -22.34 20.51 -42.25
N TYR A 218 -22.75 20.47 -40.98
CA TYR A 218 -22.86 21.63 -40.10
C TYR A 218 -22.23 21.39 -38.73
N ILE A 219 -21.63 22.43 -38.15
CA ILE A 219 -21.17 22.44 -36.76
C ILE A 219 -21.85 23.59 -36.03
N PHE A 220 -22.46 23.29 -34.90
CA PHE A 220 -23.31 24.24 -34.18
C PHE A 220 -22.63 24.78 -32.94
N SER A 221 -22.91 26.03 -32.64
CA SER A 221 -22.75 26.65 -31.34
C SER A 221 -24.11 26.83 -30.68
N SER A 222 -24.10 27.22 -29.40
CA SER A 222 -25.32 27.58 -28.69
C SER A 222 -26.09 28.71 -29.38
N ASN A 223 -25.39 29.66 -29.99
CA ASN A 223 -25.98 30.82 -30.65
C ASN A 223 -26.53 30.44 -32.04
N THR A 224 -25.74 29.77 -32.87
CA THR A 224 -26.17 29.37 -34.21
C THR A 224 -27.29 28.34 -34.20
N LEU A 225 -27.29 27.41 -33.23
CA LEU A 225 -28.42 26.51 -33.03
C LEU A 225 -29.68 27.26 -32.60
N ARG A 226 -29.55 28.27 -31.74
CA ARG A 226 -30.67 29.14 -31.33
C ARG A 226 -31.27 29.88 -32.52
N LEU A 227 -30.44 30.49 -33.38
CA LEU A 227 -30.91 31.21 -34.58
C LEU A 227 -31.71 30.29 -35.52
N LEU A 228 -31.20 29.07 -35.77
CA LEU A 228 -31.91 28.08 -36.60
C LEU A 228 -33.25 27.66 -35.97
N LEU A 229 -33.28 27.48 -34.64
CA LEU A 229 -34.50 27.11 -33.93
C LEU A 229 -35.53 28.23 -33.91
N GLN A 230 -35.15 29.47 -33.62
CA GLN A 230 -36.06 30.61 -33.65
C GLN A 230 -36.70 30.80 -35.04
N ARG A 231 -35.89 30.65 -36.10
CA ARG A 231 -36.34 30.70 -37.49
C ARG A 231 -37.42 29.67 -37.81
N THR A 232 -37.30 28.47 -37.25
CA THR A 232 -38.24 27.36 -37.42
C THR A 232 -39.35 27.35 -36.36
N GLY A 233 -39.45 28.41 -35.56
CA GLY A 233 -40.50 28.65 -34.59
C GLY A 233 -40.28 27.98 -33.24
N PHE A 234 -39.05 27.70 -32.82
CA PHE A 234 -38.76 27.10 -31.52
C PHE A 234 -38.00 28.07 -30.60
N ASP A 235 -38.33 28.02 -29.30
CA ASP A 235 -37.59 28.71 -28.25
C ASP A 235 -36.83 27.70 -27.39
N ILE A 236 -35.55 27.95 -27.17
CA ILE A 236 -34.70 27.11 -26.29
C ILE A 236 -35.11 27.29 -24.83
N VAL A 237 -35.42 26.18 -24.17
CA VAL A 237 -35.70 26.05 -22.73
C VAL A 237 -34.43 25.76 -21.94
N ALA A 238 -33.56 24.90 -22.45
CA ALA A 238 -32.29 24.56 -21.81
C ALA A 238 -31.24 24.18 -22.86
N ILE A 239 -29.97 24.41 -22.56
CA ILE A 239 -28.85 24.04 -23.41
C ILE A 239 -27.64 23.62 -22.55
N ASP A 240 -26.85 22.67 -23.03
CA ASP A 240 -25.73 22.08 -22.29
C ASP A 240 -24.63 21.57 -23.25
N HIS A 241 -23.36 21.72 -22.88
CA HIS A 241 -22.17 21.32 -23.66
C HIS A 241 -21.63 19.94 -23.23
N SER A 242 -22.53 18.98 -23.00
CA SER A 242 -22.21 17.63 -22.54
C SER A 242 -22.52 16.59 -23.63
N PHE A 243 -22.34 15.31 -23.30
CA PHE A 243 -22.72 14.21 -24.18
C PHE A 243 -22.10 14.24 -25.59
N LYS A 244 -20.78 14.45 -25.64
CA LYS A 244 -19.98 14.46 -26.88
C LYS A 244 -20.34 15.57 -27.88
N GLY A 245 -21.05 16.62 -27.46
CA GLY A 245 -21.41 17.75 -28.32
C GLY A 245 -22.17 18.84 -27.56
N LEU A 246 -23.17 19.40 -28.22
CA LEU A 246 -24.13 20.38 -27.72
C LEU A 246 -25.52 19.72 -27.68
N ILE A 247 -26.22 19.80 -26.55
CA ILE A 247 -27.61 19.34 -26.42
C ILE A 247 -28.52 20.51 -26.07
N ALA A 248 -29.65 20.64 -26.76
CA ALA A 248 -30.65 21.67 -26.54
C ALA A 248 -32.04 21.04 -26.33
N LEU A 249 -32.79 21.62 -25.41
CA LEU A 249 -34.21 21.39 -25.18
C LEU A 249 -34.95 22.65 -25.60
N ALA A 250 -35.93 22.55 -26.48
CA ALA A 250 -36.70 23.67 -27.01
C ALA A 250 -38.21 23.37 -27.00
N ARG A 251 -39.04 24.41 -27.13
CA ARG A 251 -40.51 24.31 -27.19
C ARG A 251 -41.05 25.11 -28.37
N LYS A 252 -42.30 24.85 -28.76
CA LYS A 252 -42.96 25.65 -29.80
C LYS A 252 -43.08 27.12 -29.36
N ALA A 253 -42.71 28.01 -30.27
CA ALA A 253 -42.84 29.46 -30.20
C ALA A 253 -43.42 30.01 -31.51
N LYS A 254 -43.71 31.32 -31.57
CA LYS A 254 -44.04 31.97 -32.85
C LYS A 254 -42.73 32.25 -33.59
N PRO A 255 -42.62 31.97 -34.91
CA PRO A 255 -41.47 32.41 -35.69
C PRO A 255 -41.29 33.93 -35.56
N SER A 256 -40.11 34.36 -35.16
CA SER A 256 -39.74 35.77 -35.03
C SER A 256 -38.72 36.16 -36.10
N GLY A 257 -38.57 37.47 -36.36
CA GLY A 257 -37.43 37.96 -37.12
C GLY A 257 -36.13 37.56 -36.43
N ILE A 258 -35.11 37.22 -37.23
CA ILE A 258 -33.80 36.78 -36.72
C ILE A 258 -32.88 38.00 -36.67
N ASP A 259 -32.35 38.31 -35.50
CA ASP A 259 -31.21 39.21 -35.40
C ASP A 259 -29.92 38.40 -35.58
N PHE A 260 -29.34 38.48 -36.76
CA PHE A 260 -28.11 37.74 -37.08
C PHE A 260 -26.90 38.20 -36.26
N SER A 261 -26.96 39.37 -35.61
CA SER A 261 -25.92 39.85 -34.71
C SER A 261 -25.87 39.08 -33.38
N GLU A 262 -26.92 38.31 -33.05
CA GLU A 262 -26.92 37.37 -31.92
C GLU A 262 -26.16 36.05 -32.24
N GLY A 263 -25.67 35.88 -33.46
CA GLY A 263 -24.78 34.77 -33.83
C GLY A 263 -23.37 34.93 -33.26
N ASP A 264 -22.54 33.89 -33.38
CA ASP A 264 -21.12 34.06 -33.03
C ASP A 264 -20.42 34.91 -34.07
N THR A 265 -19.33 35.57 -33.68
CA THR A 265 -18.49 36.22 -34.67
C THR A 265 -17.59 35.18 -35.37
N CYS A 266 -17.34 35.42 -36.65
CA CYS A 266 -16.41 34.60 -37.44
C CYS A 266 -15.00 34.58 -36.82
N ALA A 267 -14.56 35.71 -36.26
CA ALA A 267 -13.27 35.84 -35.61
C ALA A 267 -13.16 34.99 -34.33
N GLU A 268 -14.17 35.01 -33.46
CA GLU A 268 -14.19 34.21 -32.22
C GLU A 268 -14.11 32.71 -32.51
N LEU A 269 -14.86 32.22 -33.49
CA LEU A 269 -14.86 30.80 -33.84
C LEU A 269 -13.53 30.33 -34.42
N ILE A 270 -12.95 31.12 -35.32
CA ILE A 270 -11.62 30.85 -35.87
C ILE A 270 -10.57 30.91 -34.75
N ALA A 271 -10.65 31.88 -33.84
CA ALA A 271 -9.75 32.00 -32.70
C ALA A 271 -9.88 30.81 -31.74
N ALA A 272 -11.10 30.40 -31.40
CA ALA A 272 -11.36 29.24 -30.54
C ALA A 272 -10.83 27.95 -31.17
N TYR A 273 -11.05 27.75 -32.47
CA TYR A 273 -10.51 26.62 -33.21
C TYR A 273 -8.97 26.64 -33.25
N LYS A 274 -8.36 27.80 -33.56
CA LYS A 274 -6.91 27.97 -33.61
C LYS A 274 -6.27 27.78 -32.24
N ALA A 275 -6.78 28.42 -31.18
CA ALA A 275 -6.28 28.26 -29.82
C ALA A 275 -6.29 26.81 -29.36
N PHE A 276 -7.17 25.98 -29.91
CA PHE A 276 -7.27 24.59 -29.53
C PHE A 276 -6.42 23.63 -30.39
N THR A 277 -6.20 23.99 -31.66
CA THR A 277 -5.46 23.18 -32.64
C THR A 277 -4.01 23.62 -32.84
N ASP A 278 -3.65 24.82 -32.37
CA ASP A 278 -2.30 25.36 -32.46
C ASP A 278 -1.35 24.60 -31.52
N PRO A 279 -0.28 23.97 -32.04
CA PRO A 279 0.78 23.40 -31.21
C PRO A 279 1.38 24.39 -30.20
N ALA A 280 1.35 25.69 -30.49
CA ALA A 280 1.83 26.75 -29.60
C ALA A 280 0.80 27.19 -28.54
N SER A 281 -0.40 26.60 -28.48
CA SER A 281 -1.43 27.00 -27.51
C SER A 281 -1.05 26.76 -26.05
N GLN A 282 -1.64 27.54 -25.13
CA GLN A 282 -1.36 27.41 -23.69
C GLN A 282 -1.62 25.99 -23.16
N TYR A 283 -2.73 25.38 -23.57
CA TYR A 283 -3.05 24.01 -23.18
C TYR A 283 -2.01 23.02 -23.70
N ASN A 284 -1.59 23.13 -24.97
CA ASN A 284 -0.57 22.24 -25.53
C ASN A 284 0.79 22.44 -24.84
N ARG A 285 1.19 23.68 -24.52
CA ARG A 285 2.40 23.96 -23.71
C ARG A 285 2.32 23.33 -22.31
N ASN A 286 1.19 23.48 -21.62
CA ASN A 286 0.98 22.84 -20.33
C ASN A 286 1.03 21.31 -20.47
N MET A 287 0.41 20.73 -21.50
CA MET A 287 0.40 19.29 -21.74
C MET A 287 1.78 18.73 -22.08
N ASP A 288 2.61 19.46 -22.83
CA ASP A 288 3.98 19.06 -23.14
C ASP A 288 4.85 19.04 -21.87
N LEU A 289 4.72 20.07 -21.03
CA LEU A 289 5.39 20.10 -19.73
C LEU A 289 4.87 19.03 -18.77
N LEU A 290 3.57 18.73 -18.80
CA LEU A 290 2.95 17.66 -18.03
C LEU A 290 3.51 16.29 -18.45
N LYS A 291 3.59 16.01 -19.76
CA LYS A 291 4.19 14.77 -20.30
C LYS A 291 5.68 14.65 -20.00
N ALA A 292 6.41 15.77 -19.95
CA ALA A 292 7.82 15.78 -19.63
C ALA A 292 8.10 15.52 -18.14
N ASN A 293 7.32 16.12 -17.24
CA ASN A 293 7.68 16.23 -15.82
C ASN A 293 6.68 15.55 -14.85
N ASN A 294 5.45 15.27 -15.28
CA ASN A 294 4.34 14.80 -14.43
C ASN A 294 3.44 13.78 -15.14
N GLN A 295 4.06 12.71 -15.66
CA GLN A 295 3.39 11.69 -16.48
C GLN A 295 2.18 11.05 -15.79
N ASP A 296 2.21 10.90 -14.47
CA ASP A 296 1.13 10.33 -13.66
C ASP A 296 -0.22 11.06 -13.84
N LEU A 297 -0.20 12.35 -14.21
CA LEU A 297 -1.38 13.19 -14.36
C LEU A 297 -1.87 13.29 -15.81
N VAL A 298 -1.12 12.77 -16.79
CA VAL A 298 -1.50 12.83 -18.21
C VAL A 298 -2.85 12.14 -18.49
N PRO A 299 -3.12 10.91 -17.96
CA PRO A 299 -4.40 10.24 -18.19
C PRO A 299 -5.61 11.02 -17.67
N LEU A 300 -5.39 11.96 -16.74
CA LEU A 300 -6.44 12.81 -16.21
C LEU A 300 -6.90 13.85 -17.24
N CYS A 301 -5.95 14.48 -17.93
CA CYS A 301 -6.22 15.54 -18.92
C CYS A 301 -6.71 15.01 -20.28
N GLU A 302 -6.63 13.70 -20.52
CA GLU A 302 -7.18 13.04 -21.72
C GLU A 302 -8.69 12.72 -21.58
N LYS A 303 -9.23 12.80 -20.37
CA LYS A 303 -10.65 12.52 -20.10
C LYS A 303 -11.53 13.73 -20.42
N THR A 304 -12.79 13.42 -20.75
CA THR A 304 -14.02 14.20 -20.47
C THR A 304 -14.16 14.76 -19.05
N PRO A 305 -14.02 16.05 -18.73
CA PRO A 305 -14.53 16.49 -17.45
C PRO A 305 -16.00 16.30 -17.39
N LEU A 306 -16.36 15.88 -16.19
CA LEU A 306 -17.71 15.61 -15.85
C LEU A 306 -18.40 16.98 -15.77
N SER A 307 -19.47 17.14 -16.54
CA SER A 307 -20.39 18.27 -16.38
C SER A 307 -21.18 18.19 -15.07
N SER A 308 -21.02 17.09 -14.32
CA SER A 308 -21.69 16.83 -13.05
C SER A 308 -20.78 17.16 -11.87
N GLY A 309 -21.13 18.22 -11.15
CA GLY A 309 -20.52 18.64 -9.88
C GLY A 309 -20.97 20.05 -9.49
N ASP A 310 -20.52 20.54 -8.35
CA ASP A 310 -20.72 21.93 -7.94
C ASP A 310 -20.03 22.90 -8.90
N ILE A 311 -19.07 22.48 -9.73
CA ILE A 311 -18.33 23.37 -10.64
C ILE A 311 -18.96 23.37 -12.04
N CYS A 312 -19.52 24.52 -12.45
CA CYS A 312 -20.45 24.59 -13.58
C CYS A 312 -19.87 25.20 -14.86
N ALA A 313 -18.99 26.19 -14.77
CA ALA A 313 -18.42 26.87 -15.95
C ALA A 313 -17.14 27.63 -15.60
N VAL A 314 -16.41 28.09 -16.60
CA VAL A 314 -15.38 29.13 -16.46
C VAL A 314 -15.94 30.36 -17.17
N HIS A 315 -15.95 31.50 -16.50
CA HIS A 315 -16.52 32.73 -17.01
C HIS A 315 -15.45 33.83 -17.02
N GLU A 316 -15.44 34.62 -18.08
CA GLU A 316 -14.62 35.82 -18.22
C GLU A 316 -15.37 36.99 -17.57
N SER A 317 -14.87 37.53 -16.47
CA SER A 317 -15.57 38.62 -15.78
C SER A 317 -15.52 39.92 -16.62
N PRO A 318 -16.65 40.61 -16.88
CA PRO A 318 -16.64 41.93 -17.51
C PRO A 318 -16.06 42.97 -16.54
N GLU A 319 -15.14 43.82 -17.04
CA GLU A 319 -14.33 44.73 -16.23
C GLU A 319 -15.13 45.82 -15.50
N GLY A 320 -14.72 46.07 -14.26
CA GLY A 320 -14.63 47.40 -13.68
C GLY A 320 -13.19 47.62 -13.22
N ASP A 321 -12.52 48.58 -13.84
CA ASP A 321 -11.15 49.08 -13.63
C ASP A 321 -9.99 48.33 -14.33
N THR A 322 -9.22 49.14 -15.05
CA THR A 322 -8.30 48.83 -16.15
C THR A 322 -7.09 48.01 -15.73
N GLU A 323 -6.98 46.78 -16.25
CA GLU A 323 -5.78 46.06 -16.71
C GLU A 323 -5.98 44.52 -16.64
N LYS A 324 -6.58 43.99 -17.72
CA LYS A 324 -6.67 42.58 -18.17
C LYS A 324 -7.87 41.76 -17.67
N GLU A 325 -8.59 41.21 -18.65
CA GLU A 325 -9.59 40.13 -18.55
C GLU A 325 -9.05 38.93 -17.76
N TYR A 326 -9.87 38.34 -16.89
CA TYR A 326 -9.49 37.17 -16.08
C TYR A 326 -10.58 36.10 -16.00
N TRP A 327 -10.14 34.85 -15.97
CA TRP A 327 -11.00 33.67 -15.90
C TRP A 327 -11.37 33.31 -14.46
N ASN A 328 -12.66 33.09 -14.21
CA ASN A 328 -13.19 32.73 -12.90
C ASN A 328 -13.98 31.41 -12.98
N LEU A 329 -13.77 30.52 -12.02
CA LEU A 329 -14.55 29.29 -11.89
C LEU A 329 -15.93 29.63 -11.34
N LEU A 330 -17.00 29.19 -12.01
CA LEU A 330 -18.35 29.30 -11.49
C LEU A 330 -18.75 28.03 -10.76
N ILE A 331 -19.20 28.19 -9.52
CA ILE A 331 -19.70 27.12 -8.65
C ILE A 331 -21.22 27.25 -8.49
N ARG A 332 -21.97 26.18 -8.70
CA ARG A 332 -23.38 26.06 -8.41
C ARG A 332 -23.60 25.60 -6.98
N ARG A 333 -24.46 26.33 -6.28
CA ARG A 333 -25.05 25.93 -4.99
C ARG A 333 -26.56 25.99 -5.13
N GLY A 334 -27.22 24.83 -5.16
CA GLY A 334 -28.63 24.73 -5.50
C GLY A 334 -28.91 25.19 -6.94
N ALA A 335 -29.85 26.12 -7.13
CA ALA A 335 -30.18 26.67 -8.45
C ALA A 335 -29.31 27.87 -8.89
N ARG A 336 -28.44 28.38 -8.01
CA ARG A 336 -27.65 29.61 -8.25
C ARG A 336 -26.19 29.28 -8.54
N THR A 337 -25.57 30.04 -9.43
CA THR A 337 -24.13 30.01 -9.73
C THR A 337 -23.45 31.22 -9.13
N PHE A 338 -22.27 31.01 -8.53
CA PHE A 338 -21.47 32.04 -7.90
C PHE A 338 -20.04 31.94 -8.45
N PRO A 339 -19.36 33.07 -8.70
CA PRO A 339 -17.95 33.03 -9.02
C PRO A 339 -17.16 32.60 -7.79
N LEU A 340 -16.14 31.77 -8.01
CA LEU A 340 -15.22 31.27 -6.99
C LEU A 340 -14.45 32.44 -6.36
N PHE A 341 -14.12 33.46 -7.16
CA PHE A 341 -13.55 34.72 -6.69
C PHE A 341 -14.55 35.88 -6.82
N ARG A 342 -14.64 36.71 -5.79
CA ARG A 342 -15.46 37.93 -5.82
C ARG A 342 -14.76 39.12 -6.48
N GLU A 343 -13.47 38.99 -6.74
CA GLU A 343 -12.55 40.01 -7.23
C GLU A 343 -11.53 39.36 -8.17
N ASN A 344 -10.63 40.14 -8.77
CA ASN A 344 -9.58 39.61 -9.64
C ASN A 344 -8.75 38.51 -8.91
N PRO A 345 -8.76 37.25 -9.38
CA PRO A 345 -8.06 36.14 -8.76
C PRO A 345 -6.55 36.36 -8.64
N HIS A 346 -5.94 37.09 -9.59
CA HIS A 346 -4.53 37.43 -9.54
C HIS A 346 -4.23 38.40 -8.38
N LEU A 347 -5.03 39.45 -8.21
CA LEU A 347 -4.88 40.39 -7.10
C LEU A 347 -5.13 39.70 -5.75
N ALA A 348 -6.15 38.84 -5.68
CA ALA A 348 -6.41 38.03 -4.50
C ALA A 348 -5.24 37.09 -4.18
N ALA A 349 -4.67 36.44 -5.20
CA ALA A 349 -3.51 35.56 -5.07
C ALA A 349 -2.24 36.31 -4.62
N CYS A 350 -1.98 37.51 -5.17
CA CYS A 350 -0.87 38.36 -4.74
C CYS A 350 -1.00 38.71 -3.25
N ARG A 351 -2.17 39.20 -2.82
CA ARG A 351 -2.42 39.50 -1.40
C ARG A 351 -2.31 38.28 -0.51
N ALA A 352 -2.83 37.13 -0.95
CA ALA A 352 -2.76 35.89 -0.20
C ALA A 352 -1.30 35.39 -0.10
N ALA A 353 -0.53 35.45 -1.17
CA ALA A 353 0.89 35.11 -1.16
C ALA A 353 1.68 36.05 -0.23
N ASP A 354 1.43 37.35 -0.30
CA ASP A 354 2.08 38.35 0.56
C ASP A 354 1.70 38.17 2.03
N LYS A 355 0.45 37.81 2.33
CA LYS A 355 -0.01 37.44 3.67
C LYS A 355 0.68 36.19 4.19
N VAL A 356 0.72 35.12 3.40
CA VAL A 356 1.40 33.87 3.77
C VAL A 356 2.89 34.13 4.02
N VAL A 357 3.50 35.02 3.25
CA VAL A 357 4.89 35.43 3.39
C VAL A 357 5.11 36.34 4.60
N SER A 358 4.21 37.28 4.91
CA SER A 358 4.34 38.18 6.07
C SER A 358 4.05 37.49 7.40
N GLU A 359 3.17 36.49 7.43
CA GLU A 359 2.90 35.64 8.59
C GLU A 359 4.04 34.63 8.87
N SER A 360 4.92 34.41 7.89
CA SER A 360 6.15 33.67 8.12
C SER A 360 7.18 34.56 8.83
N ALA A 361 7.82 34.06 9.90
CA ALA A 361 8.70 34.82 10.79
C ALA A 361 9.92 35.54 10.13
N ALA A 362 10.09 35.42 8.80
CA ALA A 362 11.19 36.02 8.04
C ALA A 362 10.72 36.89 6.85
N GLY A 363 9.42 37.12 6.65
CA GLY A 363 8.93 37.83 5.46
C GLY A 363 9.22 37.09 4.14
N LYS A 364 9.47 35.77 4.22
CA LYS A 364 9.73 34.78 3.16
C LYS A 364 9.45 33.39 3.73
N PHE A 365 9.11 32.40 2.90
CA PHE A 365 8.89 30.98 3.28
C PHE A 365 10.06 30.26 4.02
N GLY A 366 11.11 30.99 4.38
CA GLY A 366 12.39 30.48 4.87
C GLY A 366 13.27 30.04 3.70
N LYS A 367 14.57 29.88 3.95
CA LYS A 367 15.52 29.40 2.93
C LYS A 367 15.24 27.96 2.51
N ASP A 368 14.71 27.14 3.40
CA ASP A 368 14.51 25.71 3.15
C ASP A 368 13.17 25.26 3.80
N GLY A 369 12.55 24.18 3.30
CA GLY A 369 11.38 23.56 3.95
C GLY A 369 10.27 23.10 3.00
N ILE A 370 9.29 22.39 3.56
CA ILE A 370 8.17 21.83 2.79
C ILE A 370 6.98 22.76 2.93
N ILE A 371 6.35 23.08 1.81
CA ILE A 371 5.12 23.84 1.75
C ILE A 371 4.07 22.90 1.18
N ILE A 372 3.00 22.66 1.92
CA ILE A 372 1.87 21.85 1.46
C ILE A 372 0.71 22.80 1.24
N MET A 373 0.27 22.92 0.00
CA MET A 373 -0.85 23.74 -0.40
C MET A 373 -2.08 22.85 -0.63
N PHE A 374 -3.13 23.13 0.11
CA PHE A 374 -4.44 22.49 -0.06
C PHE A 374 -5.29 23.33 -1.01
N GLY A 375 -5.46 22.80 -2.22
CA GLY A 375 -6.16 23.41 -3.33
C GLY A 375 -5.24 24.03 -4.38
N LEU A 376 -5.47 23.73 -5.65
CA LEU A 376 -4.80 24.38 -6.78
C LEU A 376 -5.58 25.60 -7.24
N GLU A 377 -6.91 25.50 -7.29
CA GLU A 377 -7.77 26.44 -8.00
C GLU A 377 -7.37 26.52 -9.49
N MET A 378 -7.56 27.63 -10.21
CA MET A 378 -6.99 27.86 -11.54
C MET A 378 -5.47 28.11 -11.54
N GLY A 379 -4.80 28.00 -10.39
CA GLY A 379 -3.34 28.09 -10.28
C GLY A 379 -2.78 29.45 -9.86
N HIS A 380 -3.64 30.45 -9.56
CA HIS A 380 -3.19 31.82 -9.30
C HIS A 380 -2.29 31.93 -8.05
N LEU A 381 -2.75 31.44 -6.91
CA LEU A 381 -1.96 31.44 -5.67
C LEU A 381 -0.68 30.57 -5.79
N PRO A 382 -0.74 29.32 -6.29
CA PRO A 382 0.47 28.54 -6.53
C PRO A 382 1.52 29.25 -7.39
N LEU A 383 1.12 29.95 -8.46
CA LEU A 383 2.01 30.70 -9.34
C LEU A 383 2.68 31.88 -8.61
N GLU A 384 2.00 32.52 -7.67
CA GLU A 384 2.61 33.56 -6.83
C GLU A 384 3.54 32.98 -5.75
N VAL A 385 3.21 31.81 -5.21
CA VAL A 385 4.05 31.12 -4.22
C VAL A 385 5.34 30.61 -4.86
N VAL A 386 5.30 29.98 -6.04
CA VAL A 386 6.49 29.41 -6.70
C VAL A 386 7.58 30.46 -6.97
N LYS A 387 7.17 31.69 -7.33
CA LYS A 387 8.06 32.85 -7.53
C LYS A 387 8.82 33.25 -6.26
N ARG A 388 8.24 32.99 -5.09
CA ARG A 388 8.76 33.37 -3.77
C ARG A 388 9.47 32.20 -3.06
N LEU A 389 9.54 31.03 -3.69
CA LEU A 389 10.26 29.88 -3.16
C LEU A 389 11.77 30.09 -3.26
N HIS A 390 12.49 29.77 -2.20
CA HIS A 390 13.93 29.58 -2.23
C HIS A 390 14.28 28.21 -2.83
N LYS A 391 15.54 28.02 -3.27
CA LYS A 391 15.98 26.78 -3.93
C LYS A 391 15.82 25.52 -3.08
N GLY A 392 15.91 25.65 -1.75
CA GLY A 392 15.73 24.54 -0.81
C GLY A 392 14.29 24.32 -0.35
N ASN A 393 13.31 25.03 -0.93
CA ASN A 393 11.91 24.73 -0.69
C ASN A 393 11.38 23.64 -1.62
N VAL A 394 10.38 22.91 -1.14
CA VAL A 394 9.54 22.04 -1.96
C VAL A 394 8.09 22.40 -1.74
N LEU A 395 7.33 22.51 -2.82
CA LEU A 395 5.91 22.84 -2.83
C LEU A 395 5.10 21.62 -3.29
N LEU A 396 4.27 21.08 -2.41
CA LEU A 396 3.30 20.04 -2.71
C LEU A 396 1.92 20.67 -2.83
N ILE A 397 1.32 20.63 -4.01
CA ILE A 397 -0.04 21.14 -4.26
C ILE A 397 -0.99 19.94 -4.33
N CYS A 398 -2.02 19.94 -3.49
CA CYS A 398 -3.02 18.89 -3.41
C CYS A 398 -4.37 19.44 -3.87
N GLU A 399 -4.88 19.00 -5.01
CA GLU A 399 -6.21 19.37 -5.51
C GLU A 399 -7.12 18.15 -5.52
N ARG A 400 -8.20 18.17 -4.74
CA ARG A 400 -9.16 17.06 -4.67
C ARG A 400 -9.90 16.89 -5.99
N ASP A 401 -10.31 17.99 -6.61
CA ASP A 401 -11.22 17.96 -7.76
C ASP A 401 -10.47 17.95 -9.09
N GLU A 402 -10.57 16.82 -9.77
CA GLU A 402 -10.05 16.59 -11.10
C GLU A 402 -10.48 17.67 -12.11
N ASN A 403 -11.71 18.18 -12.00
CA ASN A 403 -12.24 19.18 -12.93
C ASN A 403 -11.61 20.56 -12.72
N ILE A 404 -11.22 20.91 -11.49
CA ILE A 404 -10.49 22.17 -11.21
C ILE A 404 -9.14 22.13 -11.92
N PHE A 405 -8.38 21.05 -11.71
CA PHE A 405 -7.06 20.89 -12.33
C PHE A 405 -7.13 20.97 -13.86
N GLN A 406 -8.09 20.27 -14.46
CA GLN A 406 -8.23 20.25 -15.92
C GLN A 406 -8.64 21.61 -16.51
N ARG A 407 -9.43 22.40 -15.79
CA ARG A 407 -9.75 23.78 -16.19
C ARG A 407 -8.56 24.71 -16.02
N ALA A 408 -7.78 24.55 -14.94
CA ALA A 408 -6.53 25.29 -14.75
C ALA A 408 -5.55 25.05 -15.90
N MET A 409 -5.41 23.80 -16.37
CA MET A 409 -4.60 23.43 -17.53
C MET A 409 -5.04 24.11 -18.83
N LEU A 410 -6.34 24.38 -18.98
CA LEU A 410 -6.91 24.97 -20.20
C LEU A 410 -6.78 26.50 -20.21
N TYR A 411 -7.15 27.15 -19.10
CA TYR A 411 -7.34 28.60 -19.05
C TYR A 411 -6.21 29.37 -18.35
N ASN A 412 -5.25 28.70 -17.71
CA ASN A 412 -4.08 29.37 -17.13
C ASN A 412 -2.74 28.75 -17.58
N ASP A 413 -1.69 29.57 -17.64
CA ASP A 413 -0.33 29.10 -17.94
C ASP A 413 0.29 28.51 -16.65
N LEU A 414 0.22 27.18 -16.54
CA LEU A 414 0.79 26.46 -15.42
C LEU A 414 2.26 26.10 -15.67
N GLY A 415 2.85 26.54 -16.78
CA GLY A 415 4.22 26.24 -17.16
C GLY A 415 5.25 26.47 -16.05
N PRO A 416 5.21 27.58 -15.29
CA PRO A 416 6.12 27.79 -14.16
C PRO A 416 5.97 26.76 -13.04
N LEU A 417 4.78 26.17 -12.83
CA LEU A 417 4.57 25.11 -11.85
C LEU A 417 5.00 23.76 -12.40
N LEU A 418 4.63 23.46 -13.66
CA LEU A 418 4.87 22.17 -14.30
C LEU A 418 6.33 21.93 -14.68
N SER A 419 7.13 23.00 -14.82
CA SER A 419 8.56 22.92 -15.13
C SER A 419 9.48 23.01 -13.91
N ASP A 420 8.99 23.50 -12.77
CA ASP A 420 9.82 23.68 -11.57
C ASP A 420 9.95 22.37 -10.80
N LYS A 421 11.18 21.87 -10.68
CA LYS A 421 11.51 20.61 -9.97
C LYS A 421 11.18 20.62 -8.48
N ARG A 422 10.95 21.80 -7.89
CA ARG A 422 10.54 21.98 -6.50
C ARG A 422 9.05 21.78 -6.30
N VAL A 423 8.26 21.76 -7.38
CA VAL A 423 6.81 21.66 -7.32
C VAL A 423 6.36 20.25 -7.65
N LYS A 424 5.47 19.69 -6.82
CA LYS A 424 4.72 18.48 -7.14
C LYS A 424 3.23 18.73 -7.00
N ILE A 425 2.47 18.33 -8.01
CA ILE A 425 1.00 18.42 -8.00
C ILE A 425 0.43 17.03 -7.81
N LEU A 426 -0.51 16.88 -6.88
CA LEU A 426 -1.32 15.69 -6.64
C LEU A 426 -2.78 16.02 -6.87
N VAL A 427 -3.48 15.19 -7.64
CA VAL A 427 -4.86 15.44 -8.03
C VAL A 427 -5.74 14.22 -7.74
N GLY A 428 -6.96 14.45 -7.25
CA GLY A 428 -8.00 13.43 -7.06
C GLY A 428 -8.24 13.02 -5.61
N GLU A 429 -9.39 12.41 -5.34
CA GLU A 429 -9.80 11.97 -3.99
C GLU A 429 -8.89 10.87 -3.40
N HIS A 430 -8.29 10.05 -4.26
CA HIS A 430 -7.39 8.95 -3.87
C HIS A 430 -5.92 9.26 -4.15
N MET A 431 -5.53 10.54 -4.09
CA MET A 431 -4.16 10.96 -4.33
C MET A 431 -3.13 10.27 -3.39
N PRO A 432 -1.91 9.96 -3.86
CA PRO A 432 -0.89 9.24 -3.09
C PRO A 432 -0.16 10.15 -2.06
N PHE A 433 -0.92 10.86 -1.22
CA PHE A 433 -0.40 11.90 -0.33
C PHE A 433 0.64 11.41 0.68
N ASP A 434 0.41 10.28 1.37
CA ASP A 434 1.36 9.76 2.38
C ASP A 434 2.68 9.31 1.75
N GLU A 435 2.61 8.75 0.54
CA GLU A 435 3.79 8.33 -0.21
C GLU A 435 4.67 9.54 -0.54
N TYR A 436 4.07 10.63 -1.02
CA TYR A 436 4.81 11.84 -1.35
C TYR A 436 5.36 12.56 -0.10
N ILE A 437 4.59 12.67 0.99
CA ILE A 437 5.13 13.23 2.24
C ILE A 437 6.31 12.41 2.75
N SER A 438 6.23 11.08 2.68
CA SER A 438 7.34 10.19 3.08
C SER A 438 8.62 10.46 2.29
N ARG A 439 8.50 10.80 0.99
CA ARG A 439 9.62 11.14 0.11
C ARG A 439 10.27 12.48 0.47
N PHE A 440 9.54 13.41 1.09
CA PHE A 440 10.09 14.68 1.52
C PHE A 440 10.94 14.62 2.79
N SER A 441 11.22 13.41 3.31
CA SER A 441 12.15 13.21 4.42
C SER A 441 13.38 14.11 4.26
N LYS A 442 14.11 14.06 3.14
CA LYS A 442 15.31 14.89 2.91
C LYS A 442 15.11 16.40 3.10
N ASN A 443 13.99 16.97 2.68
CA ASN A 443 13.74 18.41 2.81
C ASN A 443 13.19 18.79 4.19
N TYR A 444 12.34 17.94 4.77
CA TYR A 444 11.93 18.09 6.17
C TYR A 444 13.14 18.01 7.12
N LEU A 445 14.10 17.14 6.81
CA LEU A 445 15.34 16.95 7.55
C LEU A 445 16.17 18.23 7.64
N LEU A 446 16.16 19.07 6.59
CA LEU A 446 16.94 20.31 6.53
C LEU A 446 16.42 21.39 7.49
N THR A 447 15.10 21.47 7.71
CA THR A 447 14.48 22.61 8.43
C THR A 447 13.61 22.26 9.60
N GLY A 448 13.06 21.04 9.65
CA GLY A 448 11.99 20.66 10.57
C GLY A 448 10.70 21.47 10.37
N LYS A 449 10.57 22.22 9.27
CA LYS A 449 9.44 23.12 9.02
C LYS A 449 8.56 22.60 7.89
N ILE A 450 7.27 22.44 8.21
CA ILE A 450 6.20 22.27 7.23
C ILE A 450 5.29 23.48 7.35
N ASN A 451 5.11 24.19 6.24
CA ASN A 451 4.13 25.27 6.13
C ASN A 451 2.89 24.74 5.42
N LEU A 452 1.73 24.87 6.06
CA LEU A 452 0.46 24.51 5.44
C LEU A 452 -0.19 25.77 4.89
N ILE A 453 -0.45 25.80 3.59
CA ILE A 453 -1.17 26.88 2.93
C ILE A 453 -2.55 26.36 2.55
N LYS A 454 -3.59 27.05 3.01
CA LYS A 454 -4.96 26.79 2.57
C LYS A 454 -5.27 27.72 1.41
N ASN A 455 -5.39 27.18 0.21
CA ASN A 455 -5.93 27.93 -0.91
C ASN A 455 -7.46 28.00 -0.74
N MET A 456 -7.91 29.00 0.03
CA MET A 456 -9.28 29.11 0.55
C MET A 456 -10.39 28.84 -0.49
N PRO A 457 -10.30 29.31 -1.75
CA PRO A 457 -11.25 28.96 -2.81
C PRO A 457 -11.51 27.44 -2.96
N SER A 458 -10.47 26.64 -3.26
CA SER A 458 -10.59 25.18 -3.35
C SER A 458 -10.83 24.54 -1.99
N TYR A 459 -10.19 25.05 -0.92
CA TYR A 459 -10.32 24.49 0.43
C TYR A 459 -11.78 24.52 0.93
N ASN A 460 -12.49 25.62 0.68
CA ASN A 460 -13.88 25.81 1.12
C ASN A 460 -14.90 24.94 0.37
N LEU A 461 -14.52 24.37 -0.79
CA LEU A 461 -15.34 23.38 -1.49
C LEU A 461 -15.30 22.03 -0.77
N TYR A 462 -14.14 21.66 -0.22
CA TYR A 462 -13.91 20.32 0.34
C TYR A 462 -13.18 20.37 1.69
N PRO A 463 -13.73 21.08 2.70
CA PRO A 463 -13.03 21.35 3.96
C PRO A 463 -12.69 20.07 4.72
N ASP A 464 -13.59 19.08 4.75
CA ASP A 464 -13.39 17.82 5.48
C ASP A 464 -12.28 16.97 4.88
N PHE A 465 -12.19 16.92 3.54
CA PHE A 465 -11.12 16.21 2.83
C PHE A 465 -9.74 16.79 3.15
N TYR A 466 -9.59 18.12 3.01
CA TYR A 466 -8.31 18.76 3.29
C TYR A 466 -7.96 18.75 4.78
N LYS A 467 -8.97 18.79 5.67
CA LYS A 467 -8.75 18.61 7.11
C LYS A 467 -8.24 17.20 7.41
N ALA A 468 -8.82 16.16 6.83
CA ALA A 468 -8.36 14.78 6.99
C ALA A 468 -6.92 14.58 6.46
N LEU A 469 -6.55 15.24 5.34
CA LEU A 469 -5.16 15.24 4.86
C LEU A 469 -4.22 15.93 5.86
N ALA A 470 -4.62 17.08 6.41
CA ALA A 470 -3.81 17.81 7.40
C ALA A 470 -3.59 16.99 8.68
N GLU A 471 -4.61 16.27 9.15
CA GLU A 471 -4.57 15.43 10.35
C GLU A 471 -3.60 14.23 10.22
N ARG A 472 -3.28 13.79 9.00
CA ARG A 472 -2.30 12.72 8.73
C ARG A 472 -0.84 13.17 8.82
N ILE A 473 -0.59 14.48 8.67
CA ILE A 473 0.78 15.02 8.60
C ILE A 473 1.57 14.74 9.90
N PRO A 474 1.03 14.98 11.12
CA PRO A 474 1.73 14.69 12.35
C PRO A 474 2.22 13.24 12.46
N ASP A 475 1.37 12.27 12.11
CA ASP A 475 1.75 10.84 12.16
C ASP A 475 2.88 10.54 11.18
N ARG A 476 2.84 11.15 10.00
CA ARG A 476 3.89 10.99 9.01
C ARG A 476 5.20 11.64 9.42
N LEU A 477 5.13 12.76 10.14
CA LEU A 477 6.29 13.39 10.76
C LEU A 477 6.92 12.52 11.86
N LYS A 478 6.12 11.78 12.65
CA LYS A 478 6.65 10.82 13.64
C LYS A 478 7.53 9.77 12.95
N VAL A 479 7.04 9.19 11.85
CA VAL A 479 7.79 8.20 11.04
C VAL A 479 9.07 8.80 10.48
N ILE A 480 9.01 9.97 9.83
CA ILE A 480 10.20 10.64 9.27
C ILE A 480 11.24 10.96 10.36
N LYS A 481 10.80 11.43 11.54
CA LYS A 481 11.66 11.77 12.67
C LYS A 481 12.39 10.55 13.23
N VAL A 482 11.74 9.38 13.30
CA VAL A 482 12.37 8.15 13.76
C VAL A 482 13.42 7.65 12.76
N ASN A 483 13.08 7.61 11.46
CA ASN A 483 14.03 7.21 10.41
C ASN A 483 15.28 8.11 10.40
N ARG A 484 15.09 9.42 10.59
CA ARG A 484 16.19 10.39 10.75
C ARG A 484 17.17 9.96 11.81
N SER A 485 16.68 9.76 13.03
CA SER A 485 17.53 9.48 14.19
C SER A 485 18.37 8.23 13.97
N THR A 486 17.80 7.22 13.31
CA THR A 486 18.52 6.00 12.92
C THR A 486 19.64 6.29 11.93
N ILE A 487 19.40 7.02 10.84
CA ILE A 487 20.45 7.32 9.84
C ILE A 487 21.56 8.18 10.44
N VAL A 488 21.21 9.20 11.23
CA VAL A 488 22.17 10.07 11.92
C VAL A 488 23.06 9.27 12.87
N GLY A 489 22.48 8.37 13.66
CA GLY A 489 23.20 7.60 14.66
C GLY A 489 24.00 6.42 14.09
N LEU A 490 23.50 5.78 13.03
CA LEU A 490 23.95 4.44 12.59
C LEU A 490 24.35 4.35 11.12
N GLY A 491 24.20 5.40 10.31
CA GLY A 491 24.44 5.36 8.86
C GLY A 491 25.83 4.83 8.48
N LEU A 492 26.89 5.37 9.08
CA LEU A 492 28.27 4.89 8.87
C LEU A 492 28.42 3.40 9.17
N LYS A 493 27.78 2.92 10.24
CA LYS A 493 27.86 1.51 10.63
C LYS A 493 27.12 0.62 9.62
N MET A 494 25.97 1.06 9.12
CA MET A 494 25.21 0.36 8.07
C MET A 494 26.05 0.22 6.79
N MET A 495 26.77 1.28 6.40
CA MET A 495 27.66 1.30 5.25
C MET A 495 28.81 0.28 5.40
N GLU A 496 29.51 0.34 6.53
CA GLU A 496 30.62 -0.57 6.84
C GLU A 496 30.16 -2.04 6.82
N ASN A 497 29.06 -2.33 7.53
CA ASN A 497 28.52 -3.68 7.60
C ASN A 497 28.10 -4.21 6.22
N THR A 498 27.45 -3.38 5.41
CA THR A 498 27.01 -3.75 4.05
C THR A 498 28.21 -4.15 3.21
N LEU A 499 29.27 -3.34 3.18
CA LEU A 499 30.47 -3.64 2.38
C LEU A 499 31.26 -4.83 2.90
N ASP A 500 31.32 -5.00 4.23
CA ASP A 500 32.03 -6.10 4.87
C ASP A 500 31.40 -7.44 4.45
N ASP A 501 30.08 -7.62 4.57
CA ASP A 501 29.44 -8.91 4.24
C ASP A 501 28.88 -9.03 2.83
N MET A 502 29.13 -8.06 1.95
CA MET A 502 28.57 -8.07 0.59
C MET A 502 28.96 -9.32 -0.21
N HIS A 503 30.16 -9.87 -0.02
CA HIS A 503 30.59 -11.11 -0.68
C HIS A 503 29.76 -12.33 -0.25
N LEU A 504 29.19 -12.31 0.96
CA LEU A 504 28.24 -13.32 1.44
C LEU A 504 26.83 -13.04 0.90
N THR A 505 26.31 -11.83 1.10
CA THR A 505 24.93 -11.48 0.75
C THR A 505 24.65 -11.57 -0.75
N MET A 506 25.64 -11.30 -1.61
CA MET A 506 25.52 -11.52 -3.06
C MET A 506 25.27 -12.99 -3.42
N GLN A 507 25.80 -13.93 -2.65
CA GLN A 507 25.67 -15.38 -2.87
C GLN A 507 24.50 -16.02 -2.12
N MET A 508 24.00 -15.37 -1.07
CA MET A 508 22.83 -15.84 -0.30
C MET A 508 21.56 -15.83 -1.16
N PRO A 509 20.66 -16.82 -1.03
CA PRO A 509 19.37 -16.76 -1.70
C PRO A 509 18.57 -15.54 -1.26
N GLY A 510 17.87 -14.95 -2.23
CA GLY A 510 16.93 -13.87 -2.00
C GLY A 510 15.60 -14.33 -1.40
N VAL A 511 14.97 -13.48 -0.59
CA VAL A 511 13.56 -13.67 -0.17
C VAL A 511 12.59 -13.73 -1.36
N ALA A 512 12.97 -13.27 -2.56
CA ALA A 512 12.23 -13.51 -3.80
C ALA A 512 11.83 -14.98 -3.99
N ASN A 513 12.69 -15.92 -3.59
CA ASN A 513 12.45 -17.35 -3.73
C ASN A 513 11.34 -17.87 -2.79
N LEU A 514 10.97 -17.12 -1.75
CA LEU A 514 9.94 -17.49 -0.77
C LEU A 514 8.54 -17.02 -1.19
N ARG A 515 8.41 -16.30 -2.31
CA ARG A 515 7.16 -15.65 -2.71
C ARG A 515 6.04 -16.66 -2.87
N ASN A 516 4.92 -16.43 -2.18
CA ASN A 516 3.72 -17.27 -2.20
C ASN A 516 3.93 -18.75 -1.82
N LEU A 517 5.05 -19.11 -1.19
CA LEU A 517 5.36 -20.50 -0.81
C LEU A 517 4.38 -21.08 0.23
N PHE A 518 3.73 -20.21 1.00
CA PHE A 518 2.81 -20.53 2.09
C PHE A 518 1.44 -19.89 1.85
N ARG A 519 0.95 -19.93 0.60
CA ARG A 519 -0.39 -19.43 0.27
C ARG A 519 -1.44 -20.15 1.10
N ASP A 520 -2.34 -19.39 1.72
CA ASP A 520 -3.45 -19.87 2.55
C ASP A 520 -3.03 -20.69 3.79
N VAL A 521 -1.76 -20.57 4.20
CA VAL A 521 -1.25 -21.12 5.47
C VAL A 521 -1.21 -19.98 6.50
N PRO A 522 -1.66 -20.21 7.75
CA PRO A 522 -1.57 -19.20 8.79
C PRO A 522 -0.10 -18.89 9.14
N ALA A 523 0.21 -17.60 9.35
CA ALA A 523 1.50 -17.19 9.89
C ALA A 523 1.33 -16.46 11.23
N VAL A 524 2.12 -16.85 12.22
CA VAL A 524 2.17 -16.22 13.54
C VAL A 524 3.43 -15.36 13.65
N ILE A 525 3.25 -14.06 13.82
CA ILE A 525 4.32 -13.08 14.04
C ILE A 525 4.51 -12.94 15.55
N VAL A 526 5.71 -13.27 16.02
CA VAL A 526 6.07 -13.25 17.43
C VAL A 526 6.96 -12.04 17.72
N SER A 527 6.37 -11.05 18.40
CA SER A 527 7.02 -9.80 18.82
C SER A 527 7.32 -9.79 20.31
N ALA A 528 8.27 -8.96 20.74
CA ALA A 528 8.84 -9.04 22.09
C ALA A 528 8.07 -8.28 23.18
N GLY A 529 6.84 -7.84 22.93
CA GLY A 529 6.02 -7.09 23.90
C GLY A 529 5.75 -7.88 25.17
N PRO A 530 5.60 -7.22 26.34
CA PRO A 530 5.33 -7.87 27.62
C PRO A 530 4.20 -8.90 27.61
N SER A 531 3.12 -8.67 26.85
CA SER A 531 1.97 -9.57 26.77
C SER A 531 2.32 -10.97 26.22
N LEU A 532 3.45 -11.11 25.53
CA LEU A 532 3.92 -12.40 25.00
C LEU A 532 4.07 -13.46 26.11
N GLU A 533 4.39 -13.06 27.34
CA GLU A 533 4.53 -13.98 28.48
C GLU A 533 3.27 -14.83 28.73
N LYS A 534 2.09 -14.27 28.40
CA LYS A 534 0.80 -14.92 28.64
C LYS A 534 0.60 -16.15 27.77
N ASN A 535 1.16 -16.16 26.55
CA ASN A 535 0.73 -17.12 25.52
C ASN A 535 1.85 -17.69 24.63
N PHE A 536 3.13 -17.34 24.85
CA PHE A 536 4.22 -17.88 24.04
C PHE A 536 4.34 -19.41 24.10
N HIS A 537 3.93 -20.05 25.20
CA HIS A 537 3.98 -21.49 25.37
C HIS A 537 3.08 -22.23 24.36
N LEU A 538 1.99 -21.61 23.91
CA LEU A 538 1.06 -22.15 22.91
C LEU A 538 1.66 -22.20 21.50
N LEU A 539 2.81 -21.54 21.24
CA LEU A 539 3.50 -21.60 19.95
C LEU A 539 3.91 -23.03 19.56
N GLN A 540 4.03 -23.94 20.51
CA GLN A 540 4.29 -25.36 20.24
C GLN A 540 3.13 -26.01 19.46
N GLU A 541 1.89 -25.60 19.69
CA GLU A 541 0.71 -26.14 19.01
C GLU A 541 0.58 -25.68 17.54
N VAL A 542 1.24 -24.57 17.21
CA VAL A 542 1.29 -24.03 15.85
C VAL A 542 2.25 -24.82 14.96
N LYS A 543 3.23 -25.51 15.56
CA LYS A 543 4.24 -26.24 14.81
C LYS A 543 3.63 -27.34 13.95
N GLY A 544 4.01 -27.34 12.68
CA GLY A 544 3.44 -28.23 11.68
C GLY A 544 2.03 -27.87 11.23
N LYS A 545 1.43 -26.77 11.69
CA LYS A 545 0.09 -26.30 11.27
C LYS A 545 0.09 -24.87 10.74
N GLY A 546 1.16 -24.12 11.00
CA GLY A 546 1.37 -22.75 10.51
C GLY A 546 2.85 -22.37 10.51
N VAL A 547 3.14 -21.19 10.00
CA VAL A 547 4.50 -20.63 9.94
C VAL A 547 4.74 -19.72 11.14
N VAL A 548 5.76 -20.00 11.96
CA VAL A 548 6.15 -19.14 13.09
C VAL A 548 7.29 -18.21 12.67
N ILE A 549 7.05 -16.90 12.69
CA ILE A 549 8.03 -15.86 12.34
C ILE A 549 8.39 -15.07 13.60
N GLY A 550 9.59 -15.29 14.12
CA GLY A 550 10.10 -14.60 15.31
C GLY A 550 10.99 -13.39 14.97
N ALA A 551 10.76 -12.27 15.65
CA ALA A 551 11.74 -11.19 15.69
C ALA A 551 13.01 -11.61 16.46
N ASP A 552 14.18 -11.08 16.10
CA ASP A 552 15.45 -11.43 16.78
C ASP A 552 15.42 -11.29 18.32
N THR A 553 14.57 -10.41 18.84
CA THR A 553 14.49 -10.09 20.26
C THR A 553 13.81 -11.20 21.06
N VAL A 554 12.96 -12.03 20.43
CA VAL A 554 12.23 -13.09 21.13
C VAL A 554 13.04 -14.38 21.29
N LEU A 555 14.16 -14.54 20.58
CA LEU A 555 14.95 -15.77 20.59
C LEU A 555 15.42 -16.18 21.98
N ARG A 556 15.81 -15.20 22.81
CA ARG A 556 16.27 -15.45 24.18
C ARG A 556 15.15 -15.88 25.14
N LEU A 557 13.89 -15.72 24.75
CA LEU A 557 12.74 -16.25 25.46
C LEU A 557 12.31 -17.60 24.87
N LEU A 558 12.20 -17.71 23.55
CA LEU A 558 11.66 -18.89 22.89
C LEU A 558 12.59 -20.11 22.96
N VAL A 559 13.88 -19.94 22.63
CA VAL A 559 14.81 -21.08 22.52
C VAL A 559 15.03 -21.82 23.84
N PRO A 560 15.26 -21.16 25.00
CA PRO A 560 15.32 -21.85 26.29
C PRO A 560 14.07 -22.65 26.64
N ASN A 561 12.92 -22.20 26.15
CA ASN A 561 11.62 -22.83 26.38
C ASN A 561 11.28 -23.90 25.32
N GLY A 562 12.25 -24.33 24.51
CA GLY A 562 12.08 -25.36 23.51
C GLY A 562 11.24 -24.94 22.30
N ILE A 563 11.09 -23.62 22.06
CA ILE A 563 10.34 -23.08 20.93
C ILE A 563 11.34 -22.51 19.92
N VAL A 564 11.32 -23.05 18.71
CA VAL A 564 12.19 -22.59 17.62
C VAL A 564 11.33 -21.99 16.51
N PRO A 565 11.46 -20.69 16.19
CA PRO A 565 10.77 -20.09 15.04
C PRO A 565 11.20 -20.74 13.72
N ASP A 566 10.27 -20.87 12.75
CA ASP A 566 10.60 -21.32 11.40
C ASP A 566 11.44 -20.26 10.68
N PHE A 567 11.04 -18.99 10.81
CA PHE A 567 11.81 -17.83 10.39
C PHE A 567 12.23 -16.98 11.58
N THR A 568 13.47 -16.54 11.57
CA THR A 568 14.00 -15.50 12.46
C THR A 568 14.35 -14.27 11.63
N ILE A 569 13.84 -13.09 11.99
CA ILE A 569 14.11 -11.85 11.24
C ILE A 569 14.95 -10.84 12.00
N THR A 570 15.84 -10.16 11.27
CA THR A 570 16.79 -9.18 11.84
C THR A 570 17.24 -8.14 10.80
N ALA A 571 17.45 -6.90 11.23
CA ALA A 571 17.87 -5.81 10.34
C ALA A 571 18.81 -4.75 10.97
N ASP A 572 19.14 -4.87 12.26
CA ASP A 572 19.87 -3.81 12.97
C ASP A 572 21.41 -3.91 12.79
N PRO A 573 22.10 -2.78 12.58
CA PRO A 573 23.54 -2.75 12.32
C PRO A 573 24.42 -2.82 13.59
N GLN A 574 23.83 -2.89 14.78
CA GLN A 574 24.53 -2.74 16.07
C GLN A 574 24.98 -4.08 16.67
N GLU A 575 26.12 -4.09 17.38
CA GLU A 575 26.63 -5.27 18.11
C GLU A 575 25.64 -5.76 19.18
N THR A 576 24.88 -4.86 19.79
CA THR A 576 23.86 -5.22 20.78
C THR A 576 22.78 -6.12 20.21
N THR A 577 22.47 -6.01 18.90
CA THR A 577 21.58 -6.97 18.23
C THR A 577 22.24 -8.33 18.11
N TYR A 578 23.54 -8.41 17.82
CA TYR A 578 24.26 -9.67 17.85
C TYR A 578 24.27 -10.32 19.24
N ARG A 579 24.25 -9.54 20.33
CA ARG A 579 24.11 -10.10 21.68
C ARG A 579 22.80 -10.86 21.88
N LYS A 580 21.76 -10.63 21.07
CA LYS A 580 20.54 -11.44 21.08
C LYS A 580 20.81 -12.86 20.58
N PHE A 581 21.62 -13.02 19.53
CA PHE A 581 22.03 -14.30 18.95
C PHE A 581 23.18 -14.96 19.73
N LYS A 582 24.09 -14.17 20.29
CA LYS A 582 25.34 -14.64 20.88
C LYS A 582 25.06 -15.65 21.98
N GLY A 583 25.48 -16.87 21.71
CA GLY A 583 25.38 -17.97 22.65
C GLY A 583 24.31 -18.96 22.25
N ILE A 584 23.22 -18.51 21.63
CA ILE A 584 22.01 -19.31 21.42
C ILE A 584 22.33 -20.53 20.54
N PRO A 585 22.06 -21.75 21.01
CA PRO A 585 22.16 -22.96 20.18
C PRO A 585 20.94 -23.02 19.25
N MET A 586 20.93 -22.21 18.20
CA MET A 586 19.84 -22.19 17.22
C MET A 586 19.76 -23.54 16.51
N ASP A 587 18.53 -24.03 16.33
CA ASP A 587 18.29 -25.22 15.51
C ASP A 587 18.64 -24.91 14.03
N PRO A 588 19.44 -25.75 13.35
CA PRO A 588 19.70 -25.64 11.91
C PRO A 588 18.44 -25.66 11.02
N ALA A 589 17.29 -26.13 11.55
CA ALA A 589 15.99 -26.09 10.90
C ALA A 589 15.34 -24.69 10.88
N SER A 590 15.84 -23.74 11.67
CA SER A 590 15.40 -22.34 11.64
C SER A 590 16.11 -21.56 10.52
N PHE A 591 15.36 -20.71 9.82
CA PHE A 591 15.89 -19.88 8.73
C PHE A 591 16.03 -18.43 9.16
N LEU A 592 17.22 -17.85 8.97
CA LEU A 592 17.44 -16.42 9.16
C LEU A 592 16.99 -15.64 7.92
N VAL A 593 16.21 -14.58 8.11
CA VAL A 593 15.94 -13.56 7.10
C VAL A 593 16.60 -12.26 7.56
N CYS A 594 17.58 -11.76 6.81
CA CYS A 594 18.38 -10.60 7.23
C CYS A 594 18.44 -9.48 6.19
N HIS A 595 18.50 -8.24 6.66
CA HIS A 595 18.85 -7.09 5.83
C HIS A 595 20.37 -6.99 5.65
N PRO A 596 20.90 -6.56 4.49
CA PRO A 596 22.35 -6.48 4.24
C PRO A 596 23.12 -5.50 5.15
N ILE A 597 22.42 -4.62 5.87
CA ILE A 597 23.06 -3.66 6.82
C ILE A 597 23.35 -4.28 8.20
N ASN A 598 22.91 -5.52 8.42
CA ASN A 598 22.98 -6.18 9.71
C ASN A 598 24.37 -6.18 10.32
N TYR A 599 24.45 -6.31 11.65
CA TYR A 599 25.74 -6.56 12.28
C TYR A 599 26.38 -7.85 11.70
N PRO A 600 27.64 -7.79 11.19
CA PRO A 600 28.19 -8.86 10.37
C PRO A 600 28.23 -10.24 11.02
N ASP A 601 28.56 -10.29 12.32
CA ASP A 601 28.67 -11.57 13.02
C ASP A 601 27.33 -12.32 13.09
N ILE A 602 26.18 -11.65 12.96
CA ILE A 602 24.89 -12.34 12.89
C ILE A 602 24.84 -13.20 11.61
N ILE A 603 25.21 -12.63 10.46
CA ILE A 603 25.23 -13.35 9.19
C ILE A 603 26.27 -14.45 9.26
N ARG A 604 27.48 -14.15 9.74
CA ARG A 604 28.60 -15.11 9.77
C ARG A 604 28.38 -16.29 10.70
N THR A 605 27.78 -16.07 11.87
CA THR A 605 27.73 -17.07 12.96
C THR A 605 26.39 -17.76 13.14
N PHE A 606 25.34 -17.35 12.42
CA PHE A 606 24.04 -18.04 12.52
C PHE A 606 24.17 -19.52 12.09
N ALA A 607 23.69 -20.44 12.92
CA ALA A 607 23.82 -21.88 12.68
C ALA A 607 22.98 -22.39 11.50
N GLY A 608 21.81 -21.79 11.28
CA GLY A 608 20.87 -22.24 10.25
C GLY A 608 21.12 -21.62 8.88
N ARG A 609 20.23 -21.96 7.94
CA ARG A 609 20.22 -21.41 6.59
C ARG A 609 19.73 -19.96 6.61
N ARG A 610 20.11 -19.21 5.59
CA ARG A 610 19.92 -17.75 5.55
C ARG A 610 19.36 -17.30 4.21
N PHE A 611 18.43 -16.34 4.27
CA PHE A 611 17.95 -15.55 3.14
C PHE A 611 18.30 -14.09 3.37
N VAL A 612 18.65 -13.39 2.29
CA VAL A 612 18.84 -11.95 2.31
C VAL A 612 17.68 -11.25 1.61
N MET A 613 17.24 -10.13 2.17
CA MET A 613 16.29 -9.25 1.49
C MET A 613 17.01 -8.23 0.62
N GLY A 614 16.41 -7.89 -0.52
CA GLY A 614 16.87 -6.80 -1.37
C GLY A 614 16.77 -5.46 -0.66
N SER A 615 17.77 -4.60 -0.86
CA SER A 615 17.81 -3.25 -0.32
C SER A 615 17.94 -2.23 -1.44
N ASN A 616 17.19 -1.13 -1.34
CA ASN A 616 17.28 0.01 -2.25
C ASN A 616 18.31 1.05 -1.79
N ASN A 617 19.20 0.72 -0.85
CA ASN A 617 20.28 1.64 -0.50
C ASN A 617 21.26 1.85 -1.68
N THR A 618 22.02 2.95 -1.66
CA THR A 618 22.81 3.35 -2.83
C THR A 618 23.89 2.33 -3.22
N ILE A 619 24.52 1.65 -2.26
CA ILE A 619 25.54 0.62 -2.54
C ILE A 619 24.91 -0.61 -3.21
N CYS A 620 23.80 -1.13 -2.66
CA CYS A 620 23.11 -2.29 -3.22
C CYS A 620 22.59 -1.99 -4.62
N ARG A 621 22.03 -0.80 -4.84
CA ARG A 621 21.56 -0.35 -6.16
C ARG A 621 22.72 -0.26 -7.16
N TRP A 622 23.84 0.35 -6.76
CA TRP A 622 25.04 0.52 -7.59
C TRP A 622 25.64 -0.81 -8.06
N LEU A 623 25.52 -1.86 -7.24
CA LEU A 623 26.05 -3.20 -7.54
C LEU A 623 25.00 -4.22 -8.01
N SER A 624 23.72 -3.81 -8.13
CA SER A 624 22.59 -4.71 -8.40
C SER A 624 22.71 -5.51 -9.70
N GLU A 625 23.43 -4.99 -10.70
CA GLU A 625 23.66 -5.68 -11.97
C GLU A 625 24.52 -6.96 -11.83
N TYR A 626 25.35 -7.06 -10.77
CA TYR A 626 26.29 -8.17 -10.57
C TYR A 626 25.72 -9.35 -9.80
N TYR A 627 24.52 -9.23 -9.22
CA TYR A 627 23.88 -10.32 -8.49
C TYR A 627 22.42 -10.50 -8.89
N LYS A 628 21.82 -11.62 -8.50
CA LYS A 628 20.40 -11.90 -8.76
C LYS A 628 19.52 -11.01 -7.89
N ASP A 629 18.37 -10.57 -8.41
CA ASP A 629 17.39 -9.85 -7.61
C ASP A 629 17.02 -10.68 -6.36
N LYS A 630 17.24 -10.07 -5.20
CA LYS A 630 17.00 -10.72 -3.90
C LYS A 630 15.53 -10.65 -3.49
N GLY A 631 14.72 -9.83 -4.16
CA GLY A 631 13.32 -9.58 -3.79
C GLY A 631 13.22 -8.65 -2.59
N GLN A 632 12.20 -7.78 -2.60
CA GLN A 632 12.02 -6.77 -1.56
C GLN A 632 10.92 -7.18 -0.58
N ILE A 633 11.19 -6.97 0.70
CA ILE A 633 10.20 -6.89 1.77
C ILE A 633 9.95 -5.38 1.96
N ASP A 634 8.68 -4.95 2.06
CA ASP A 634 8.27 -3.54 1.99
C ASP A 634 9.21 -2.58 2.77
N TYR A 635 9.75 -1.60 2.04
CA TYR A 635 10.75 -0.65 2.48
C TYR A 635 10.24 0.34 3.53
N ARG A 636 8.94 0.36 3.82
CA ARG A 636 8.32 1.20 4.85
C ARG A 636 8.50 0.68 6.28
N SER A 637 9.35 -0.33 6.49
CA SER A 637 9.59 -0.96 7.79
C SER A 637 10.50 -0.12 8.71
N GLN A 638 10.12 0.09 9.97
CA GLN A 638 10.96 0.73 11.01
C GLN A 638 11.39 -0.20 12.14
N SER A 639 10.91 -1.44 12.13
CA SER A 639 11.27 -2.46 13.10
C SER A 639 11.23 -3.84 12.47
N VAL A 640 11.93 -4.79 13.09
CA VAL A 640 11.91 -6.21 12.70
C VAL A 640 10.51 -6.82 12.69
N ALA A 641 9.57 -6.30 13.50
CA ALA A 641 8.18 -6.75 13.48
C ALA A 641 7.43 -6.36 12.20
N HIS A 642 7.65 -5.14 11.69
CA HIS A 642 7.12 -4.75 10.37
C HIS A 642 7.69 -5.64 9.27
N MET A 643 8.99 -5.96 9.35
CA MET A 643 9.62 -6.83 8.37
C MET A 643 9.07 -8.25 8.45
N ALA A 644 8.75 -8.76 9.65
CA ALA A 644 8.08 -10.04 9.84
C ALA A 644 6.69 -10.04 9.19
N PHE A 645 5.92 -8.97 9.40
CA PHE A 645 4.62 -8.78 8.73
C PHE A 645 4.75 -8.76 7.21
N ASN A 646 5.71 -8.00 6.70
CA ASN A 646 5.97 -7.90 5.27
C ASN A 646 6.51 -9.21 4.68
N LEU A 647 7.25 -10.01 5.45
CA LEU A 647 7.64 -11.37 5.07
C LEU A 647 6.42 -12.30 5.01
N ALA A 648 5.54 -12.29 6.03
CA ALA A 648 4.28 -13.04 6.02
C ALA A 648 3.44 -12.68 4.78
N MET A 649 3.41 -11.39 4.43
CA MET A 649 2.81 -10.94 3.18
C MET A 649 3.48 -11.56 1.96
N LEU A 650 4.81 -11.44 1.83
CA LEU A 650 5.57 -11.95 0.70
C LEU A 650 5.38 -13.46 0.49
N ILE A 651 5.40 -14.25 1.57
CA ILE A 651 5.26 -15.72 1.47
C ILE A 651 3.83 -16.17 1.17
N GLY A 652 2.87 -15.25 1.11
CA GLY A 652 1.47 -15.54 0.77
C GLY A 652 0.62 -16.01 1.94
N ALA A 653 1.12 -15.93 3.18
CA ALA A 653 0.40 -16.41 4.36
C ALA A 653 -0.93 -15.69 4.59
N ASN A 654 -1.94 -16.46 4.99
CA ASN A 654 -3.28 -15.98 5.31
C ASN A 654 -3.99 -17.02 6.20
N PRO A 655 -4.52 -16.66 7.38
CA PRO A 655 -4.44 -15.34 8.02
C PRO A 655 -3.05 -15.02 8.58
N ILE A 656 -2.84 -13.74 8.94
CA ILE A 656 -1.64 -13.28 9.66
C ILE A 656 -2.03 -12.94 11.10
N ILE A 657 -1.39 -13.60 12.06
CA ILE A 657 -1.69 -13.52 13.49
C ILE A 657 -0.55 -12.82 14.22
N PHE A 658 -0.83 -11.78 14.98
CA PHE A 658 0.15 -11.08 15.81
C PHE A 658 0.05 -11.53 17.26
N ILE A 659 1.19 -11.80 17.91
CA ILE A 659 1.30 -11.95 19.37
C ILE A 659 2.49 -11.14 19.91
N GLY A 660 2.36 -10.64 21.14
CA GLY A 660 3.39 -9.81 21.76
C GLY A 660 3.66 -8.49 21.01
N GLN A 661 2.69 -7.97 20.25
CA GLN A 661 2.83 -6.75 19.44
C GLN A 661 2.37 -5.51 20.22
N ASP A 662 2.87 -5.32 21.45
CA ASP A 662 2.24 -4.41 22.42
C ASP A 662 2.32 -2.92 22.06
N LEU A 663 3.47 -2.43 21.59
CA LEU A 663 3.69 -1.00 21.29
C LEU A 663 3.43 -0.02 22.47
N CYS A 664 3.42 -0.52 23.70
CA CYS A 664 3.28 0.28 24.92
C CYS A 664 4.18 -0.24 26.06
N TYR A 665 4.10 0.42 27.20
CA TYR A 665 4.74 0.09 28.46
C TYR A 665 3.66 -0.06 29.53
N TYR A 666 3.56 -1.26 30.10
CA TYR A 666 2.70 -1.56 31.26
C TYR A 666 3.34 -1.15 32.58
N ASP A 667 4.66 -1.28 32.66
CA ASP A 667 5.50 -0.73 33.71
C ASP A 667 6.60 0.10 33.01
N ALA A 668 6.91 1.28 33.53
CA ALA A 668 7.98 2.15 33.02
C ALA A 668 9.34 1.43 32.89
N LYS A 669 9.54 0.33 33.61
CA LYS A 669 10.75 -0.52 33.56
C LYS A 669 10.65 -1.73 32.62
N LYS A 670 9.46 -2.19 32.24
CA LYS A 670 9.25 -3.43 31.46
C LYS A 670 8.85 -3.14 30.02
N LYS A 671 9.83 -3.14 29.12
CA LYS A 671 9.65 -2.91 27.66
C LYS A 671 9.38 -4.20 26.88
N HIS A 672 9.87 -5.33 27.38
CA HIS A 672 9.79 -6.61 26.69
C HIS A 672 9.39 -7.72 27.66
N ALA A 673 8.87 -8.83 27.13
CA ALA A 673 8.64 -10.06 27.89
C ALA A 673 9.93 -10.59 28.54
N GLY A 674 9.83 -11.19 29.71
CA GLY A 674 10.90 -11.72 30.53
C GLY A 674 12.00 -10.71 30.85
N ASN A 675 13.22 -11.24 31.04
CA ASN A 675 14.43 -10.45 31.23
C ASN A 675 15.06 -9.94 29.91
N LEU A 676 14.29 -9.86 28.82
CA LEU A 676 14.76 -9.38 27.50
C LEU A 676 15.17 -7.90 27.50
N SER A 677 14.90 -7.18 28.60
CA SER A 677 15.28 -5.78 28.84
C SER A 677 16.80 -5.59 29.06
N LYS A 678 17.49 -6.56 29.68
CA LYS A 678 18.90 -6.43 30.08
C LYS A 678 19.83 -6.46 28.86
N GLY A 679 20.59 -5.38 28.63
CA GLY A 679 21.58 -5.30 27.54
C GLY A 679 21.07 -4.71 26.23
N SER A 680 19.86 -4.12 26.22
CA SER A 680 19.37 -3.30 25.11
C SER A 680 20.28 -2.07 24.91
N PRO A 681 20.60 -1.65 23.67
CA PRO A 681 21.44 -0.48 23.39
C PRO A 681 20.88 0.85 23.96
N TRP A 682 19.68 0.82 24.52
CA TRP A 682 18.94 1.94 25.06
C TRP A 682 18.83 1.94 26.60
N GLU A 683 19.61 1.09 27.28
CA GLU A 683 19.82 1.22 28.73
C GLU A 683 20.72 2.45 28.99
N GLY A 684 20.11 3.55 29.43
CA GLY A 684 20.80 4.55 30.26
C GLY A 684 21.01 5.97 29.70
N LYS A 685 20.41 6.42 28.58
CA LYS A 685 20.64 7.79 28.07
C LYS A 685 19.47 8.53 27.40
N GLU A 686 18.22 8.26 27.76
CA GLU A 686 17.11 9.09 27.27
C GLU A 686 16.27 9.66 28.42
N ASN A 687 16.12 10.99 28.46
CA ASN A 687 14.91 11.62 28.95
C ASN A 687 13.75 11.16 28.04
N LYS A 688 13.19 9.98 28.33
CA LYS A 688 12.07 9.45 27.56
C LYS A 688 10.84 10.31 27.84
N SER A 689 10.36 11.01 26.81
CA SER A 689 9.02 11.58 26.81
C SER A 689 8.03 10.44 26.59
N PHE A 690 7.35 10.05 27.66
CA PHE A 690 6.20 9.16 27.59
C PHE A 690 4.96 9.94 27.15
N ILE A 691 4.05 9.25 26.47
CA ILE A 691 2.75 9.72 26.03
C ILE A 691 1.72 8.74 26.60
N GLU A 692 0.66 9.22 27.23
CA GLU A 692 -0.43 8.37 27.72
C GLU A 692 -1.33 7.94 26.55
N ASP A 693 -1.77 6.68 26.57
CA ASP A 693 -2.65 6.06 25.57
C ASP A 693 -3.49 4.94 26.23
N LYS A 694 -4.33 4.23 25.47
CA LYS A 694 -5.13 3.10 25.97
C LYS A 694 -4.81 1.80 25.27
N ASP A 695 -4.76 0.71 26.05
CA ASP A 695 -4.64 -0.64 25.51
C ASP A 695 -5.95 -1.17 24.93
N ILE A 696 -5.93 -2.37 24.34
CA ILE A 696 -7.13 -3.01 23.75
C ILE A 696 -8.26 -3.30 24.75
N PHE A 697 -7.99 -3.27 26.06
CA PHE A 697 -8.97 -3.46 27.12
C PHE A 697 -9.47 -2.12 27.70
N GLY A 698 -8.95 -0.99 27.20
CA GLY A 698 -9.30 0.36 27.66
C GLY A 698 -8.50 0.86 28.86
N ASN A 699 -7.49 0.11 29.33
CA ASN A 699 -6.62 0.50 30.43
C ASN A 699 -5.62 1.58 29.99
N GLU A 700 -5.26 2.50 30.89
CA GLU A 700 -4.23 3.50 30.61
C GLU A 700 -2.84 2.87 30.57
N VAL A 701 -2.10 3.17 29.50
CA VAL A 701 -0.74 2.70 29.27
C VAL A 701 0.15 3.81 28.73
N LYS A 702 1.46 3.67 28.92
CA LYS A 702 2.43 4.63 28.38
C LYS A 702 2.98 4.16 27.05
N THR A 703 3.18 5.08 26.12
CA THR A 703 3.86 4.83 24.84
C THR A 703 4.90 5.91 24.54
N THR A 704 5.60 5.79 23.42
CA THR A 704 6.59 6.78 22.95
C THR A 704 6.34 7.10 21.49
N THR A 705 6.91 8.21 21.01
CA THR A 705 6.87 8.55 19.58
C THR A 705 7.41 7.43 18.68
N LEU A 706 8.38 6.65 19.16
CA LEU A 706 8.90 5.48 18.44
C LEU A 706 7.82 4.41 18.25
N PHE A 707 7.13 4.02 19.32
CA PHE A 707 6.08 3.01 19.23
C PHE A 707 4.84 3.50 18.49
N GLN A 708 4.47 4.77 18.62
CA GLN A 708 3.43 5.36 17.79
C GLN A 708 3.79 5.32 16.30
N SER A 709 5.04 5.62 15.94
CA SER A 709 5.48 5.50 14.54
C SER A 709 5.37 4.07 14.00
N PHE A 710 5.58 3.06 14.86
CA PHE A 710 5.38 1.66 14.50
C PHE A 710 3.89 1.33 14.32
N GLY A 711 3.03 1.80 15.23
CA GLY A 711 1.57 1.60 15.12
C GLY A 711 1.01 2.17 13.82
N VAL A 712 1.44 3.38 13.44
CA VAL A 712 1.03 4.03 12.18
C VAL A 712 1.36 3.14 10.96
N LEU A 713 2.57 2.60 10.89
CA LEU A 713 3.01 1.78 9.76
C LEU A 713 2.34 0.39 9.73
N LEU A 714 2.10 -0.22 10.89
CA LEU A 714 1.33 -1.47 10.97
C LEU A 714 -0.11 -1.27 10.53
N ASN A 715 -0.78 -0.20 10.98
CA ASN A 715 -2.15 0.10 10.58
C ASN A 715 -2.26 0.30 9.06
N GLU A 716 -1.31 1.03 8.45
CA GLU A 716 -1.24 1.19 7.00
C GLU A 716 -0.97 -0.14 6.27
N GLY A 717 -0.04 -0.95 6.80
CA GLY A 717 0.26 -2.28 6.27
C GLY A 717 -0.96 -3.21 6.30
N VAL A 718 -1.67 -3.27 7.43
CA VAL A 718 -2.88 -4.08 7.59
C VAL A 718 -3.98 -3.62 6.63
N LYS A 719 -4.31 -2.32 6.62
CA LYS A 719 -5.34 -1.74 5.73
C LYS A 719 -5.04 -1.99 4.25
N SER A 720 -3.77 -1.88 3.85
CA SER A 720 -3.37 -2.07 2.44
C SER A 720 -3.28 -3.55 2.03
N SER A 721 -3.06 -4.47 2.97
CA SER A 721 -2.86 -5.90 2.67
C SER A 721 -4.10 -6.59 2.11
N LYS A 722 -5.31 -6.14 2.46
CA LYS A 722 -6.59 -6.82 2.21
C LYS A 722 -6.67 -8.27 2.74
N ARG A 723 -5.74 -8.71 3.58
CA ARG A 723 -5.71 -10.07 4.18
C ARG A 723 -6.41 -10.07 5.53
N LEU A 724 -6.80 -11.25 5.99
CA LEU A 724 -7.30 -11.42 7.35
C LEU A 724 -6.13 -11.30 8.33
N CYS A 725 -6.10 -10.20 9.08
CA CYS A 725 -5.12 -9.95 10.13
C CYS A 725 -5.79 -10.06 11.50
N ILE A 726 -5.17 -10.83 12.40
CA ILE A 726 -5.68 -11.12 13.73
C ILE A 726 -4.71 -10.54 14.75
N ASN A 727 -5.21 -9.67 15.63
CA ASN A 727 -4.45 -9.23 16.78
C ASN A 727 -4.75 -10.16 17.95
N ALA A 728 -3.89 -11.16 18.14
CA ALA A 728 -3.89 -12.06 19.29
C ALA A 728 -2.87 -11.63 20.37
N THR A 729 -2.45 -10.37 20.31
CA THR A 729 -1.74 -9.72 21.41
C THR A 729 -2.75 -9.50 22.52
N GLU A 730 -2.64 -10.25 23.62
CA GLU A 730 -3.52 -10.15 24.78
C GLU A 730 -3.13 -8.93 25.65
N GLY A 731 -3.10 -7.77 24.99
CA GLY A 731 -2.60 -6.50 25.47
C GLY A 731 -2.20 -5.58 24.30
N GLY A 732 -1.40 -4.56 24.60
CA GLY A 732 -0.89 -3.60 23.64
C GLY A 732 -1.86 -2.52 23.22
N LEU A 733 -1.33 -1.58 22.45
CA LEU A 733 -2.11 -0.68 21.63
C LEU A 733 -2.84 -1.48 20.53
N GLY A 734 -4.07 -1.08 20.23
CA GLY A 734 -4.84 -1.69 19.14
C GLY A 734 -4.17 -1.50 17.78
N ILE A 735 -4.21 -2.53 16.94
CA ILE A 735 -3.82 -2.47 15.53
C ILE A 735 -5.08 -2.33 14.68
N GLU A 736 -5.24 -1.19 14.04
CA GLU A 736 -6.45 -0.87 13.29
C GLU A 736 -6.61 -1.77 12.05
N GLY A 737 -7.83 -2.26 11.81
CA GLY A 737 -8.12 -3.18 10.71
C GLY A 737 -7.86 -4.66 11.02
N THR A 738 -7.53 -5.00 12.27
CA THR A 738 -7.40 -6.39 12.74
C THR A 738 -8.65 -6.90 13.48
N VAL A 739 -8.84 -8.22 13.50
CA VAL A 739 -9.80 -8.88 14.40
C VAL A 739 -9.09 -9.20 15.71
N VAL A 740 -9.64 -8.79 16.85
CA VAL A 740 -9.07 -9.06 18.17
C VAL A 740 -9.66 -10.36 18.73
N MET A 741 -8.80 -11.29 19.18
CA MET A 741 -9.19 -12.53 19.88
C MET A 741 -8.02 -13.15 20.65
N PRO A 742 -8.26 -13.99 21.68
CA PRO A 742 -7.19 -14.74 22.35
C PRO A 742 -6.35 -15.61 21.42
N PHE A 743 -5.08 -15.85 21.76
CA PHE A 743 -4.21 -16.63 20.88
C PHE A 743 -4.64 -18.10 20.76
N SER A 744 -5.14 -18.69 21.86
CA SER A 744 -5.71 -20.04 21.87
C SER A 744 -6.89 -20.19 20.89
N ASP A 745 -7.78 -19.19 20.83
CA ASP A 745 -8.89 -19.18 19.88
C ASP A 745 -8.42 -19.05 18.43
N ALA A 746 -7.42 -18.19 18.19
CA ALA A 746 -6.82 -18.05 16.86
C ALA A 746 -6.18 -19.38 16.38
N ILE A 747 -5.49 -20.11 17.27
CA ILE A 747 -4.94 -21.44 16.98
C ILE A 747 -6.07 -22.42 16.64
N ARG A 748 -7.08 -22.56 17.51
CA ARG A 748 -8.19 -23.49 17.29
C ARG A 748 -8.91 -23.23 15.97
N LYS A 749 -9.12 -21.95 15.63
CA LYS A 749 -9.89 -21.55 14.47
C LYS A 749 -9.10 -21.62 13.16
N TYR A 750 -7.82 -21.23 13.16
CA TYR A 750 -7.07 -21.03 11.91
C TYR A 750 -5.86 -21.96 11.75
N CYS A 751 -5.37 -22.56 12.82
CA CYS A 751 -4.26 -23.53 12.81
C CYS A 751 -4.79 -24.99 12.95
N SER A 752 -5.94 -25.29 12.36
CA SER A 752 -6.60 -26.61 12.40
C SER A 752 -6.56 -27.35 11.05
N GLY A 753 -5.90 -26.77 10.04
CA GLY A 753 -5.76 -27.35 8.70
C GLY A 753 -4.81 -28.54 8.63
N GLU A 754 -4.59 -29.03 7.39
CA GLU A 754 -3.66 -30.14 7.13
C GLU A 754 -2.23 -29.83 7.61
N PRO A 755 -1.47 -30.85 8.03
CA PRO A 755 -0.07 -30.68 8.42
C PRO A 755 0.76 -30.01 7.33
N VAL A 756 1.50 -28.96 7.71
CA VAL A 756 2.39 -28.19 6.84
C VAL A 756 3.85 -28.51 7.19
N ASP A 757 4.53 -29.15 6.25
CA ASP A 757 5.98 -29.32 6.32
C ASP A 757 6.70 -28.03 5.88
N VAL A 758 6.84 -27.11 6.83
CA VAL A 758 7.45 -25.79 6.61
C VAL A 758 8.92 -25.92 6.18
N TYR A 759 9.68 -26.80 6.82
CA TYR A 759 11.10 -26.97 6.57
C TYR A 759 11.38 -27.45 5.14
N ASN A 760 10.78 -28.57 4.71
CA ASN A 760 11.07 -29.13 3.40
C ASN A 760 10.55 -28.23 2.26
N ARG A 761 9.45 -27.50 2.47
CA ARG A 761 8.99 -26.49 1.50
C ARG A 761 10.03 -25.39 1.30
N ILE A 762 10.62 -24.86 2.36
CA ILE A 762 11.67 -23.83 2.26
C ILE A 762 12.93 -24.40 1.61
N ILE A 763 13.34 -25.62 1.98
CA ILE A 763 14.51 -26.28 1.38
C ILE A 763 14.34 -26.48 -0.13
N SER A 764 13.13 -26.80 -0.61
CA SER A 764 12.86 -26.99 -2.04
C SER A 764 13.21 -25.78 -2.92
N VAL A 765 13.19 -24.57 -2.33
CA VAL A 765 13.52 -23.30 -3.00
C VAL A 765 14.86 -22.70 -2.55
N TYR A 766 15.58 -23.38 -1.65
CA TYR A 766 16.87 -22.92 -1.14
C TYR A 766 17.98 -23.22 -2.16
N LYS A 767 18.39 -22.18 -2.90
CA LYS A 767 19.48 -22.26 -3.88
C LYS A 767 20.40 -21.06 -3.73
N THR A 768 21.69 -21.30 -3.47
CA THR A 768 22.71 -20.24 -3.46
C THR A 768 22.80 -19.58 -4.82
N ASP A 769 22.92 -18.26 -4.83
CA ASP A 769 23.08 -17.48 -6.05
C ASP A 769 24.57 -17.36 -6.41
N GLU A 770 24.83 -17.22 -7.71
CA GLU A 770 26.16 -16.88 -8.23
C GLU A 770 26.27 -15.39 -8.56
N ILE A 771 27.50 -14.87 -8.48
CA ILE A 771 27.83 -13.53 -8.97
C ILE A 771 27.91 -13.61 -10.50
N LYS A 772 27.16 -12.75 -11.20
CA LYS A 772 26.97 -12.82 -12.66
C LYS A 772 28.21 -12.45 -13.48
N ASP A 773 28.92 -11.41 -13.06
CA ASP A 773 30.13 -10.90 -13.73
C ASP A 773 31.16 -10.47 -12.67
N VAL A 774 32.01 -11.41 -12.26
CA VAL A 774 33.01 -11.17 -11.22
C VAL A 774 34.07 -10.16 -11.68
N GLN A 775 34.55 -10.29 -12.92
CA GLN A 775 35.60 -9.41 -13.46
C GLN A 775 35.10 -7.97 -13.63
N GLY A 776 33.87 -7.77 -14.09
CA GLY A 776 33.23 -6.46 -14.14
C GLY A 776 33.05 -5.85 -12.75
N LEU A 777 32.61 -6.65 -11.77
CA LEU A 777 32.48 -6.21 -10.38
C LEU A 777 33.82 -5.75 -9.81
N LEU A 778 34.89 -6.54 -9.98
CA LEU A 778 36.24 -6.19 -9.49
C LEU A 778 36.72 -4.87 -10.12
N ARG A 779 36.62 -4.71 -11.44
CA ARG A 779 36.99 -3.45 -12.12
C ARG A 779 36.21 -2.25 -11.55
N LYS A 780 34.91 -2.43 -11.29
CA LYS A 780 34.04 -1.37 -10.76
C LYS A 780 34.40 -0.99 -9.33
N LEU A 781 34.67 -1.97 -8.46
CA LEU A 781 35.09 -1.75 -7.07
C LEU A 781 36.46 -1.08 -7.00
N ASP A 782 37.44 -1.55 -7.78
CA ASP A 782 38.81 -1.03 -7.77
C ASP A 782 38.89 0.39 -8.32
N ALA A 783 38.15 0.68 -9.41
CA ALA A 783 38.06 2.03 -9.95
C ALA A 783 37.48 3.02 -8.93
N ALA A 784 36.39 2.66 -8.26
CA ALA A 784 35.79 3.48 -7.21
C ALA A 784 36.74 3.67 -6.01
N ALA A 785 37.48 2.62 -5.62
CA ALA A 785 38.45 2.70 -4.52
C ALA A 785 39.64 3.61 -4.84
N GLU A 786 40.17 3.60 -6.08
CA GLU A 786 41.23 4.53 -6.47
C GLU A 786 40.72 5.98 -6.56
N GLU A 787 39.52 6.20 -7.07
CA GLU A 787 38.91 7.52 -7.11
C GLU A 787 38.67 8.09 -5.69
N LEU A 788 38.21 7.26 -4.75
CA LEU A 788 38.09 7.65 -3.34
C LEU A 788 39.43 7.94 -2.67
N LYS A 789 40.47 7.17 -3.00
CA LYS A 789 41.84 7.43 -2.50
C LYS A 789 42.34 8.79 -2.95
N GLU A 790 42.08 9.17 -4.19
CA GLU A 790 42.39 10.52 -4.69
C GLU A 790 41.62 11.59 -3.91
N ILE A 791 40.30 11.41 -3.75
CA ILE A 791 39.42 12.31 -2.98
C ILE A 791 39.92 12.46 -1.54
N ASN A 792 40.24 11.35 -0.87
CA ASN A 792 40.73 11.32 0.51
C ASN A 792 42.09 12.04 0.62
N ASN A 793 43.03 11.76 -0.28
CA ASN A 793 44.33 12.41 -0.29
C ASN A 793 44.23 13.92 -0.56
N ASN A 794 43.35 14.31 -1.47
CA ASN A 794 43.13 15.72 -1.80
C ASN A 794 42.45 16.46 -0.64
N SER A 795 41.45 15.84 0.01
CA SER A 795 40.79 16.39 1.20
C SER A 795 41.76 16.63 2.36
N ARG A 796 42.69 15.70 2.62
CA ARG A 796 43.77 15.89 3.61
C ARG A 796 44.69 17.05 3.26
N LYS A 797 45.06 17.19 1.98
CA LYS A 797 45.90 18.32 1.51
C LYS A 797 45.20 19.66 1.68
N ILE A 798 43.91 19.72 1.33
CA ILE A 798 43.07 20.90 1.49
C ILE A 798 42.99 21.29 2.97
N LEU A 799 42.61 20.37 3.86
CA LEU A 799 42.52 20.64 5.31
C LEU A 799 43.85 21.15 5.88
N LYS A 800 44.98 20.54 5.50
CA LYS A 800 46.31 21.01 5.91
C LYS A 800 46.61 22.44 5.45
N ASN A 801 46.17 22.81 4.26
CA ASN A 801 46.34 24.17 3.75
C ASN A 801 45.34 25.14 4.41
N VAL A 802 44.11 24.73 4.68
CA VAL A 802 43.11 25.53 5.41
C VAL A 802 43.63 25.91 6.79
N GLU A 803 44.21 24.96 7.54
CA GLU A 803 44.83 25.23 8.85
C GLU A 803 46.00 26.20 8.76
N LYS A 804 46.84 26.10 7.71
CA LYS A 804 47.96 27.03 7.49
C LYS A 804 47.45 28.43 7.21
N VAL A 805 46.43 28.58 6.36
CA VAL A 805 45.86 29.89 6.06
C VAL A 805 45.22 30.49 7.31
N LYS A 806 44.48 29.70 8.09
CA LYS A 806 43.91 30.13 9.37
C LYS A 806 44.99 30.76 10.28
N ARG A 807 46.14 30.11 10.42
CA ARG A 807 47.27 30.64 11.23
C ARG A 807 47.90 31.91 10.66
N VAL A 808 47.94 32.06 9.33
CA VAL A 808 48.45 33.28 8.68
C VAL A 808 47.51 34.46 8.96
N ILE A 809 46.19 34.22 8.95
CA ILE A 809 45.19 35.23 9.26
C ILE A 809 45.15 35.59 10.74
N GLU A 810 45.23 34.60 11.64
CA GLU A 810 45.30 34.82 13.09
C GLU A 810 46.50 35.72 13.49
N LYS A 811 47.53 35.79 12.64
CA LYS A 811 48.69 36.68 12.80
C LYS A 811 48.53 38.07 12.17
N GLY A 812 47.39 38.37 11.53
CA GLY A 812 47.14 39.61 10.81
C GLY A 812 47.84 39.72 9.45
N GLU A 813 48.37 38.61 8.90
CA GLU A 813 49.13 38.60 7.63
C GLU A 813 48.23 38.29 6.40
N ALA A 814 46.95 38.68 6.45
CA ALA A 814 46.02 38.53 5.34
C ALA A 814 46.52 39.33 4.11
N GLY A 815 46.54 38.70 2.93
CA GLY A 815 47.08 39.32 1.70
C GLY A 815 48.60 39.22 1.52
N SER A 816 49.34 38.61 2.45
CA SER A 816 50.76 38.31 2.26
C SER A 816 51.01 37.38 1.07
N LYS A 817 52.23 37.37 0.51
CA LYS A 817 52.62 36.42 -0.56
C LYS A 817 52.34 34.97 -0.17
N ARG A 818 52.62 34.62 1.09
CA ARG A 818 52.35 33.30 1.67
C ARG A 818 50.86 32.98 1.72
N TYR A 819 50.01 33.97 2.02
CA TYR A 819 48.56 33.82 1.99
C TYR A 819 48.07 33.51 0.55
N ILE A 820 48.52 34.28 -0.44
CA ILE A 820 48.15 34.10 -1.85
C ILE A 820 48.54 32.69 -2.35
N GLU A 821 49.78 32.25 -2.07
CA GLU A 821 50.26 30.92 -2.45
C GLU A 821 49.42 29.78 -1.84
N LEU A 822 49.01 29.93 -0.58
CA LEU A 822 48.15 28.95 0.08
C LEU A 822 46.71 28.97 -0.43
N SER A 823 46.17 30.15 -0.75
CA SER A 823 44.85 30.34 -1.34
C SER A 823 44.76 29.68 -2.73
N ASP A 824 45.76 29.92 -3.59
CA ASP A 824 45.86 29.26 -4.91
C ASP A 824 45.94 27.74 -4.78
N ALA A 825 46.68 27.24 -3.78
CA ALA A 825 46.76 25.81 -3.51
C ALA A 825 45.42 25.21 -3.05
N LEU A 826 44.61 25.97 -2.30
CA LEU A 826 43.24 25.57 -1.90
C LEU A 826 42.28 25.56 -3.08
N GLN A 827 42.35 26.56 -3.95
CA GLN A 827 41.54 26.63 -5.16
C GLN A 827 41.85 25.44 -6.09
N LYS A 828 43.13 25.21 -6.41
CA LYS A 828 43.56 24.05 -7.21
C LYS A 828 43.17 22.72 -6.58
N GLY A 829 43.21 22.64 -5.24
CA GLY A 829 42.72 21.48 -4.50
C GLY A 829 41.23 21.27 -4.72
N THR A 830 40.42 22.30 -4.55
CA THR A 830 38.96 22.22 -4.73
C THR A 830 38.56 21.94 -6.18
N GLU A 831 39.29 22.47 -7.16
CA GLU A 831 39.06 22.19 -8.59
C GLU A 831 39.24 20.71 -8.94
N LYS A 832 40.17 20.00 -8.28
CA LYS A 832 40.34 18.55 -8.44
C LYS A 832 39.16 17.72 -7.91
N MET A 833 38.26 18.33 -7.14
CA MET A 833 37.06 17.68 -6.63
C MET A 833 35.88 17.78 -7.61
N LYS A 834 35.94 18.65 -8.61
CA LYS A 834 34.88 18.79 -9.63
C LYS A 834 34.77 17.53 -10.46
N GLY A 835 33.55 17.09 -10.77
CA GLY A 835 33.29 15.89 -11.58
C GLY A 835 33.38 14.58 -10.81
N LYS A 836 33.52 14.63 -9.48
CA LYS A 836 33.56 13.46 -8.59
C LYS A 836 32.21 13.16 -7.92
N GLU A 837 31.14 13.85 -8.31
CA GLU A 837 29.82 13.81 -7.66
C GLU A 837 29.22 12.40 -7.68
N HIS A 838 29.48 11.59 -8.71
CA HIS A 838 28.97 10.22 -8.79
C HIS A 838 29.48 9.33 -7.65
N ILE A 839 30.77 9.41 -7.30
CA ILE A 839 31.35 8.66 -6.17
C ILE A 839 30.89 9.24 -4.84
N LEU A 840 30.85 10.57 -4.70
CA LEU A 840 30.40 11.21 -3.46
C LEU A 840 28.98 10.76 -3.11
N ASN A 841 28.09 10.68 -4.10
CA ASN A 841 26.71 10.23 -3.93
C ASN A 841 26.58 8.78 -3.44
N LEU A 842 27.61 7.93 -3.61
CA LEU A 842 27.55 6.52 -3.18
C LEU A 842 27.54 6.35 -1.66
N PHE A 843 28.20 7.25 -0.93
CA PHE A 843 28.38 7.12 0.52
C PHE A 843 27.76 8.27 1.34
N THR A 844 27.35 9.36 0.70
CA THR A 844 26.75 10.50 1.42
C THR A 844 25.41 10.17 2.08
N GLU A 845 24.64 9.22 1.54
CA GLU A 845 23.40 8.70 2.17
C GLU A 845 23.62 8.17 3.59
N TYR A 846 24.83 7.68 3.88
CA TYR A 846 25.20 7.13 5.20
C TYR A 846 25.81 8.19 6.13
N ALA A 847 25.92 9.43 5.66
CA ALA A 847 26.64 10.52 6.29
C ALA A 847 25.76 11.77 6.38
N TYR A 848 24.74 11.70 7.25
CA TYR A 848 23.71 12.72 7.33
C TYR A 848 24.23 14.17 7.44
N ASP A 849 25.19 14.43 8.33
CA ASP A 849 25.74 15.79 8.50
C ASP A 849 26.41 16.31 7.22
N LEU A 850 27.07 15.42 6.48
CA LEU A 850 27.70 15.73 5.20
C LEU A 850 26.65 15.94 4.11
N GLU A 851 25.62 15.10 4.04
CA GLU A 851 24.51 15.24 3.10
C GLU A 851 23.73 16.54 3.33
N LEU A 852 23.42 16.89 4.58
CA LEU A 852 22.81 18.16 4.95
C LEU A 852 23.67 19.34 4.53
N TYR A 853 24.97 19.26 4.78
CA TYR A 853 25.89 20.31 4.44
C TYR A 853 26.02 20.47 2.90
N MET A 854 26.01 19.37 2.14
CA MET A 854 26.02 19.39 0.67
C MET A 854 24.71 19.93 0.07
N SER A 855 23.59 19.77 0.77
CA SER A 855 22.28 20.25 0.31
C SER A 855 21.99 21.70 0.70
N LYS A 856 22.62 22.23 1.75
CA LYS A 856 22.61 23.66 2.08
C LYS A 856 23.55 24.44 1.17
N GLN A 857 23.02 24.98 0.07
CA GLN A 857 23.78 25.91 -0.77
C GLN A 857 23.87 27.31 -0.15
N ASP A 858 24.74 27.50 0.85
CA ASP A 858 25.21 28.82 1.32
C ASP A 858 26.45 29.31 0.54
N ILE A 859 26.75 28.70 -0.62
CA ILE A 859 27.94 29.05 -1.43
C ILE A 859 27.88 30.50 -1.87
N GLN A 860 26.71 30.96 -2.34
CA GLN A 860 26.55 32.29 -2.91
C GLN A 860 26.57 33.40 -1.87
N GLU A 861 25.98 33.19 -0.68
CA GLU A 861 25.94 34.24 0.35
C GLU A 861 27.31 34.51 0.97
N ILE A 862 28.10 33.46 1.20
CA ILE A 862 29.47 33.63 1.70
C ILE A 862 30.31 34.38 0.65
N ASP A 863 30.13 34.06 -0.63
CA ASP A 863 30.87 34.68 -1.71
C ASP A 863 30.49 36.15 -2.00
N THR A 864 29.37 36.62 -1.44
CA THR A 864 28.91 38.02 -1.54
C THR A 864 29.29 38.90 -0.35
N ILE A 865 29.94 38.36 0.68
CA ILE A 865 30.38 39.15 1.85
C ILE A 865 31.51 40.10 1.43
N GLU A 866 31.29 41.41 1.59
CA GLU A 866 32.26 42.47 1.25
C GLU A 866 33.48 42.48 2.17
N ASP A 867 33.29 42.21 3.46
CA ASP A 867 34.40 42.05 4.40
C ASP A 867 35.16 40.75 4.10
N LEU A 868 36.32 40.91 3.48
CA LEU A 868 37.20 39.82 3.10
C LEU A 868 37.57 38.92 4.28
N ASN A 869 37.72 39.46 5.49
CA ASN A 869 38.07 38.65 6.66
C ASN A 869 36.90 37.77 7.11
N ASN A 870 35.69 38.34 7.25
CA ASN A 870 34.47 37.60 7.60
C ASN A 870 34.07 36.58 6.52
N ARG A 871 34.16 36.96 5.23
CA ARG A 871 33.97 36.04 4.10
C ARG A 871 34.88 34.84 4.23
N PHE A 872 36.16 35.10 4.47
CA PHE A 872 37.18 34.07 4.52
C PHE A 872 37.05 33.16 5.74
N GLU A 873 36.75 33.71 6.92
CA GLU A 873 36.45 32.92 8.13
C GLU A 873 35.31 31.92 7.88
N LYS A 874 34.25 32.37 7.20
CA LYS A 874 33.13 31.49 6.81
C LYS A 874 33.55 30.46 5.76
N GLN A 875 34.37 30.82 4.76
CA GLN A 875 34.89 29.85 3.78
C GLN A 875 35.79 28.78 4.44
N VAL A 876 36.61 29.16 5.42
CA VAL A 876 37.46 28.24 6.20
C VAL A 876 36.62 27.31 7.06
N ALA A 877 35.69 27.86 7.85
CA ALA A 877 34.80 27.07 8.70
C ALA A 877 34.02 26.04 7.86
N ARG A 878 33.54 26.49 6.71
CA ARG A 878 32.86 25.68 5.69
C ARG A 878 33.74 24.53 5.16
N ALA A 879 34.96 24.85 4.72
CA ALA A 879 35.90 23.85 4.22
C ALA A 879 36.27 22.80 5.30
N LEU A 880 36.47 23.24 6.55
CA LEU A 880 36.73 22.35 7.67
C LEU A 880 35.59 21.36 7.89
N VAL A 881 34.33 21.82 7.89
CA VAL A 881 33.16 20.93 8.07
C VAL A 881 33.07 19.93 6.91
N TYR A 882 33.14 20.41 5.67
CA TYR A 882 32.97 19.57 4.49
C TYR A 882 34.04 18.48 4.37
N TYR A 883 35.31 18.88 4.34
CA TYR A 883 36.40 17.94 4.06
C TYR A 883 36.67 17.00 5.24
N ASN A 884 36.40 17.41 6.49
CA ASN A 884 36.41 16.47 7.62
C ASN A 884 35.24 15.48 7.55
N GLY A 885 34.03 15.95 7.22
CA GLY A 885 32.88 15.06 7.01
C GLY A 885 33.13 14.06 5.89
N LEU A 886 33.75 14.52 4.80
CA LEU A 886 34.13 13.70 3.66
C LEU A 886 35.15 12.63 4.06
N LEU A 887 36.20 12.97 4.81
CA LEU A 887 37.19 11.99 5.29
C LEU A 887 36.61 11.00 6.29
N LYS A 888 35.69 11.43 7.17
CA LYS A 888 35.02 10.59 8.16
C LYS A 888 34.30 9.41 7.52
N VAL A 889 33.83 9.57 6.28
CA VAL A 889 33.02 8.56 5.57
C VAL A 889 33.80 7.93 4.42
N GLY A 890 34.51 8.75 3.64
CA GLY A 890 35.26 8.32 2.47
C GLY A 890 36.42 7.37 2.79
N VAL A 891 37.07 7.51 3.94
CA VAL A 891 38.15 6.60 4.35
C VAL A 891 37.62 5.21 4.71
N PRO A 892 36.61 5.05 5.60
CA PRO A 892 35.98 3.75 5.82
C PRO A 892 35.37 3.14 4.57
N PHE A 893 34.75 3.95 3.70
CA PHE A 893 34.15 3.48 2.45
C PHE A 893 35.20 2.92 1.47
N GLU A 894 36.32 3.65 1.26
CA GLU A 894 37.46 3.17 0.46
C GLU A 894 37.98 1.82 0.99
N LYS A 895 38.19 1.72 2.30
CA LYS A 895 38.65 0.49 2.96
C LYS A 895 37.66 -0.66 2.74
N GLY A 896 36.36 -0.38 2.86
CA GLY A 896 35.30 -1.37 2.64
C GLY A 896 35.30 -1.90 1.20
N LEU A 897 35.42 -1.02 0.20
CA LEU A 897 35.52 -1.43 -1.21
C LEU A 897 36.73 -2.32 -1.49
N ARG A 898 37.91 -1.95 -0.97
CA ARG A 898 39.13 -2.77 -1.12
C ARG A 898 38.99 -4.13 -0.43
N THR A 899 38.35 -4.17 0.73
CA THR A 899 38.10 -5.42 1.46
C THR A 899 37.15 -6.32 0.66
N LEU A 900 36.07 -5.75 0.12
CA LEU A 900 35.12 -6.47 -0.72
C LEU A 900 35.80 -7.00 -2.00
N SER A 901 36.56 -6.15 -2.70
CA SER A 901 37.32 -6.53 -3.89
C SER A 901 38.25 -7.72 -3.60
N ALA A 902 39.03 -7.65 -2.51
CA ALA A 902 39.92 -8.73 -2.10
C ALA A 902 39.17 -10.05 -1.81
N ARG A 903 38.01 -9.98 -1.14
CA ARG A 903 37.20 -11.18 -0.84
C ARG A 903 36.54 -11.77 -2.08
N VAL A 904 36.04 -10.95 -2.99
CA VAL A 904 35.47 -11.39 -4.26
C VAL A 904 36.53 -12.07 -5.13
N LYS A 905 37.72 -11.47 -5.23
CA LYS A 905 38.85 -12.08 -5.94
C LYS A 905 39.24 -13.43 -5.35
N LYS A 906 39.37 -13.50 -4.01
CA LYS A 906 39.69 -14.74 -3.32
C LYS A 906 38.63 -15.83 -3.54
N LEU A 907 37.35 -15.44 -3.57
CA LEU A 907 36.24 -16.35 -3.85
C LEU A 907 36.30 -16.93 -5.27
N GLU A 908 36.64 -16.11 -6.26
CA GLU A 908 36.81 -16.54 -7.66
C GLU A 908 37.94 -17.57 -7.78
N GLU A 909 39.11 -17.28 -7.19
CA GLU A 909 40.25 -18.20 -7.12
C GLU A 909 39.86 -19.55 -6.49
N LEU A 910 39.06 -19.52 -5.42
CA LEU A 910 38.61 -20.75 -4.75
C LEU A 910 37.64 -21.57 -5.60
N LYS A 911 36.74 -20.92 -6.35
CA LYS A 911 35.78 -21.61 -7.22
C LYS A 911 36.49 -22.38 -8.34
N GLU A 912 37.49 -21.76 -8.97
CA GLU A 912 38.30 -22.41 -10.01
C GLU A 912 39.03 -23.65 -9.49
N LEU A 913 39.52 -23.59 -8.25
CA LEU A 913 40.23 -24.71 -7.60
C LEU A 913 39.28 -25.81 -7.08
N PHE A 914 38.05 -25.46 -6.68
CA PHE A 914 37.09 -26.39 -6.07
C PHE A 914 36.24 -27.16 -7.09
N LEU A 915 35.90 -26.55 -8.24
CA LEU A 915 35.04 -27.19 -9.27
C LEU A 915 35.57 -28.56 -9.76
N PRO A 916 36.87 -28.72 -10.06
CA PRO A 916 37.43 -30.01 -10.48
C PRO A 916 37.33 -31.09 -9.39
N LEU A 917 37.46 -30.70 -8.12
CA LEU A 917 37.43 -31.61 -6.96
C LEU A 917 36.01 -32.12 -6.63
N LYS A 918 34.96 -31.42 -7.08
CA LYS A 918 33.55 -31.83 -6.88
C LYS A 918 33.08 -32.87 -7.89
N ASN A 919 33.65 -32.85 -9.11
CA ASN A 919 33.24 -33.70 -10.22
C ASN A 919 34.09 -34.97 -10.37
N ASP A 920 35.26 -35.03 -9.72
CA ASP A 920 36.13 -36.19 -9.77
C ASP A 920 35.74 -37.23 -8.71
N THR A 921 35.14 -38.34 -9.16
CA THR A 921 34.75 -39.50 -8.32
C THR A 921 35.81 -40.60 -8.33
N ARG A 922 36.96 -40.40 -9.01
CA ARG A 922 38.04 -41.39 -9.09
C ARG A 922 39.19 -41.04 -8.15
N SER A 923 39.49 -41.98 -7.26
CA SER A 923 40.32 -41.88 -6.06
C SER A 923 41.83 -41.68 -6.25
N ASP A 924 42.35 -41.46 -7.46
CA ASP A 924 43.80 -41.60 -7.72
C ASP A 924 44.56 -40.28 -7.87
N THR A 925 43.90 -39.13 -7.94
CA THR A 925 44.54 -37.80 -8.04
C THR A 925 44.93 -37.20 -6.67
N LEU A 926 44.43 -37.74 -5.55
CA LEU A 926 44.73 -37.25 -4.19
C LEU A 926 45.70 -38.20 -3.47
N SER A 927 46.93 -38.28 -3.97
CA SER A 927 48.10 -38.73 -3.17
C SER A 927 48.31 -37.78 -1.96
N LYS A 928 49.32 -38.01 -1.10
CA LYS A 928 49.62 -37.17 0.10
C LYS A 928 49.59 -35.64 -0.10
N GLY A 929 49.74 -35.11 -1.32
CA GLY A 929 49.57 -33.69 -1.65
C GLY A 929 48.11 -33.18 -1.68
N GLY A 930 47.14 -34.08 -1.84
CA GLY A 930 45.72 -33.79 -1.95
C GLY A 930 45.04 -33.36 -0.65
N ALA A 931 45.31 -34.07 0.45
CA ALA A 931 44.82 -33.71 1.78
C ALA A 931 45.32 -32.31 2.21
N GLN A 932 46.56 -31.96 1.87
CA GLN A 932 47.14 -30.64 2.16
C GLN A 932 46.47 -29.52 1.36
N LEU A 933 46.12 -29.77 0.10
CA LEU A 933 45.37 -28.83 -0.72
C LEU A 933 43.94 -28.64 -0.20
N LEU A 934 43.22 -29.72 0.12
CA LEU A 934 41.88 -29.66 0.71
C LEU A 934 41.88 -28.90 2.04
N LEU A 935 42.88 -29.15 2.89
CA LEU A 935 43.04 -28.45 4.16
C LEU A 935 43.29 -26.94 3.94
N LYS A 936 44.09 -26.57 2.95
CA LYS A 936 44.33 -25.16 2.59
C LYS A 936 43.05 -24.50 2.08
N LEU A 937 42.33 -25.15 1.16
CA LEU A 937 41.06 -24.65 0.63
C LEU A 937 40.01 -24.47 1.75
N ALA A 938 39.91 -25.44 2.67
CA ALA A 938 39.01 -25.36 3.81
C ALA A 938 39.32 -24.15 4.71
N LYS A 939 40.61 -23.89 4.98
CA LYS A 939 41.06 -22.71 5.72
C LYS A 939 40.72 -21.41 4.98
N ASP A 940 40.93 -21.35 3.68
CA ASP A 940 40.61 -20.17 2.86
C ASP A 940 39.09 -19.88 2.84
N TYR A 941 38.23 -20.91 2.69
CA TYR A 941 36.77 -20.74 2.80
C TYR A 941 36.35 -20.27 4.21
N LYS A 942 36.99 -20.80 5.25
CA LYS A 942 36.78 -20.37 6.63
C LYS A 942 37.14 -18.89 6.84
N GLU A 943 38.25 -18.42 6.26
CA GLU A 943 38.65 -17.01 6.31
C GLU A 943 37.67 -16.07 5.60
N LEU A 944 36.94 -16.56 4.59
CA LEU A 944 35.85 -15.85 3.93
C LEU A 944 34.50 -15.97 4.65
N PHE A 945 34.45 -16.63 5.81
CA PHE A 945 33.24 -16.93 6.59
C PHE A 945 32.22 -17.84 5.86
N LEU A 946 32.68 -18.63 4.89
CA LEU A 946 31.90 -19.63 4.17
C LEU A 946 32.01 -20.98 4.89
N PHE A 947 31.42 -21.04 6.09
CA PHE A 947 31.61 -22.15 7.02
C PHE A 947 31.03 -23.47 6.54
N GLU A 948 29.95 -23.47 5.76
CA GLU A 948 29.37 -24.71 5.21
C GLU A 948 30.34 -25.40 4.24
N GLN A 949 30.93 -24.64 3.31
CA GLN A 949 31.94 -25.14 2.38
C GLN A 949 33.23 -25.55 3.09
N ALA A 950 33.65 -24.78 4.10
CA ALA A 950 34.81 -25.11 4.91
C ALA A 950 34.59 -26.42 5.69
N GLU A 951 33.42 -26.61 6.29
CA GLU A 951 33.04 -27.83 7.01
C GLU A 951 33.08 -29.06 6.09
N GLU A 952 32.48 -28.98 4.89
CA GLU A 952 32.48 -30.06 3.90
C GLU A 952 33.92 -30.49 3.55
N LEU A 953 34.79 -29.51 3.29
CA LEU A 953 36.19 -29.77 2.97
C LEU A 953 36.98 -30.34 4.14
N PHE A 954 36.79 -29.83 5.36
CA PHE A 954 37.45 -30.41 6.54
C PHE A 954 36.99 -31.85 6.81
N LYS A 955 35.71 -32.18 6.58
CA LYS A 955 35.22 -33.57 6.67
C LYS A 955 35.87 -34.47 5.62
N LYS A 956 36.01 -34.01 4.38
CA LYS A 956 36.75 -34.74 3.33
C LYS A 956 38.23 -34.97 3.69
N VAL A 957 38.87 -34.02 4.38
CA VAL A 957 40.22 -34.23 4.93
C VAL A 957 40.21 -35.36 5.97
N LEU A 958 39.20 -35.42 6.84
CA LEU A 958 39.08 -36.49 7.85
C LEU A 958 38.71 -37.85 7.27
N GLU A 959 38.04 -37.91 6.12
CA GLU A 959 37.82 -39.17 5.40
C GLU A 959 39.15 -39.78 4.92
N GLN A 960 40.12 -38.94 4.55
CA GLN A 960 41.46 -39.37 4.12
C GLN A 960 42.41 -39.61 5.31
N ASP A 961 42.32 -38.77 6.35
CA ASP A 961 43.12 -38.87 7.57
C ASP A 961 42.24 -38.57 8.80
N PRO A 962 41.61 -39.59 9.40
CA PRO A 962 40.70 -39.41 10.54
C PRO A 962 41.35 -38.78 11.78
N LYS A 963 42.69 -38.79 11.88
CA LYS A 963 43.45 -38.23 13.00
C LYS A 963 44.06 -36.87 12.66
N ASN A 964 43.67 -36.25 11.54
CA ASN A 964 44.18 -34.96 11.13
C ASN A 964 43.83 -33.87 12.16
N ARG A 965 44.82 -33.49 12.98
CA ARG A 965 44.62 -32.57 14.11
C ARG A 965 44.16 -31.20 13.67
N ASP A 966 44.66 -30.70 12.55
CA ASP A 966 44.29 -29.40 12.00
C ASP A 966 42.82 -29.38 11.59
N ALA A 967 42.36 -30.38 10.83
CA ALA A 967 40.96 -30.47 10.42
C ALA A 967 40.01 -30.61 11.63
N LEU A 968 40.34 -31.47 12.59
CA LEU A 968 39.57 -31.62 13.85
C LEU A 968 39.51 -30.31 14.65
N PHE A 969 40.64 -29.61 14.78
CA PHE A 969 40.70 -28.32 15.48
C PHE A 969 39.86 -27.25 14.77
N HIS A 970 39.98 -27.14 13.45
CA HIS A 970 39.26 -26.13 12.68
C HIS A 970 37.75 -26.39 12.60
N LEU A 971 37.32 -27.66 12.52
CA LEU A 971 35.91 -28.04 12.68
C LEU A 971 35.38 -27.67 14.06
N GLY A 972 36.14 -27.99 15.11
CA GLY A 972 35.80 -27.57 16.48
C GLY A 972 35.66 -26.06 16.63
N GLU A 973 36.55 -25.28 16.01
CA GLU A 973 36.45 -23.81 15.96
C GLU A 973 35.21 -23.34 15.18
N ILE A 974 34.87 -23.96 14.04
CA ILE A 974 33.68 -23.61 13.25
C ILE A 974 32.43 -23.84 14.10
N PHE A 975 32.23 -25.05 14.62
CA PHE A 975 31.05 -25.39 15.44
C PHE A 975 30.93 -24.51 16.68
N TYR A 976 32.04 -24.16 17.33
CA TYR A 976 32.00 -23.23 18.46
C TYR A 976 31.55 -21.82 18.03
N THR A 977 32.04 -21.36 16.87
CA THR A 977 31.73 -20.06 16.27
C THR A 977 30.26 -19.99 15.87
N VAL A 978 29.70 -21.04 15.27
CA VAL A 978 28.27 -21.12 14.89
C VAL A 978 27.34 -21.49 16.06
N HIS A 979 27.82 -21.42 17.30
CA HIS A 979 27.04 -21.67 18.52
C HIS A 979 26.57 -23.12 18.76
N HIS A 980 27.31 -24.10 18.26
CA HIS A 980 27.15 -25.54 18.50
C HIS A 980 28.27 -26.11 19.40
N PRO A 981 28.27 -25.80 20.72
CA PRO A 981 29.39 -26.17 21.59
C PRO A 981 29.50 -27.68 21.84
N ARG A 982 28.42 -28.46 21.69
CA ARG A 982 28.44 -29.93 21.89
C ARG A 982 29.21 -30.61 20.75
N GLU A 983 28.87 -30.26 19.51
CA GLU A 983 29.52 -30.71 18.29
C GLU A 983 30.97 -30.20 18.24
N ALA A 984 31.22 -28.95 18.64
CA ALA A 984 32.56 -28.42 18.78
C ALA A 984 33.41 -29.28 19.73
N LEU A 985 32.87 -29.60 20.91
CA LEU A 985 33.57 -30.39 21.92
C LEU A 985 33.90 -31.81 21.43
N HIS A 986 33.03 -32.42 20.62
CA HIS A 986 33.26 -33.72 20.00
C HIS A 986 34.54 -33.74 19.16
N PHE A 987 34.72 -32.76 18.26
CA PHE A 987 35.93 -32.67 17.43
C PHE A 987 37.16 -32.21 18.22
N LEU A 988 37.01 -31.26 19.14
CA LEU A 988 38.13 -30.72 19.92
C LEU A 988 38.75 -31.76 20.86
N ARG A 989 37.95 -32.66 21.45
CA ARG A 989 38.48 -33.76 22.29
C ARG A 989 39.30 -34.75 21.48
N GLN A 990 38.91 -35.04 20.24
CA GLN A 990 39.69 -35.90 19.35
C GLN A 990 41.04 -35.27 18.98
N ALA A 991 41.09 -33.94 18.83
CA ALA A 991 42.34 -33.20 18.59
C ALA A 991 43.31 -33.16 19.81
N ASP A 992 42.81 -33.44 21.02
CA ASP A 992 43.53 -33.39 22.31
C ASP A 992 44.16 -34.73 22.74
N ALA A 993 44.04 -35.79 21.94
CA ALA A 993 44.42 -37.15 22.33
C ALA A 993 45.94 -37.40 22.56
N ASP A 994 46.81 -36.39 22.49
CA ASP A 994 48.27 -36.53 22.59
C ASP A 994 48.89 -35.48 23.55
N LYS A 995 49.84 -35.90 24.41
CA LYS A 995 50.32 -35.15 25.60
C LYS A 995 50.92 -33.75 25.33
N ALA A 996 51.20 -33.39 24.08
CA ALA A 996 51.64 -32.06 23.66
C ALA A 996 50.43 -31.20 23.23
N THR A 997 49.59 -30.78 24.19
CA THR A 997 48.39 -29.99 23.89
C THR A 997 48.69 -28.49 23.71
N HIS A 998 48.20 -27.90 22.61
CA HIS A 998 48.27 -26.47 22.32
C HIS A 998 47.36 -25.63 23.26
N LYS A 999 47.88 -24.54 23.84
CA LYS A 999 47.15 -23.64 24.78
C LYS A 999 45.80 -23.14 24.24
N LYS A 1000 45.69 -22.95 22.91
CA LYS A 1000 44.47 -22.49 22.23
C LYS A 1000 43.35 -23.54 22.28
N LEU A 1001 43.68 -24.82 22.11
CA LEU A 1001 42.73 -25.95 22.16
C LEU A 1001 42.10 -26.08 23.56
N LYS A 1002 42.91 -26.09 24.62
CA LYS A 1002 42.40 -26.14 26.02
C LYS A 1002 41.46 -24.99 26.35
N LYS A 1003 41.78 -23.77 25.89
CA LYS A 1003 40.91 -22.60 26.07
C LYS A 1003 39.57 -22.78 25.39
N LEU A 1004 39.54 -23.35 24.19
CA LEU A 1004 38.32 -23.55 23.41
C LEU A 1004 37.45 -24.66 24.01
N ILE A 1005 38.04 -25.78 24.45
CA ILE A 1005 37.34 -26.84 25.18
C ILE A 1005 36.69 -26.27 26.45
N SER A 1006 37.44 -25.49 27.24
CA SER A 1006 36.92 -24.82 28.44
C SER A 1006 35.79 -23.84 28.11
N ALA A 1007 35.88 -23.12 26.98
CA ALA A 1007 34.83 -22.23 26.53
C ALA A 1007 33.56 -22.97 26.07
N CYS A 1008 33.70 -24.13 25.41
CA CYS A 1008 32.57 -25.00 25.05
C CYS A 1008 31.84 -25.48 26.31
N ASN A 1009 32.57 -26.02 27.30
CA ASN A 1009 31.99 -26.50 28.55
C ASN A 1009 31.21 -25.39 29.29
N ARG A 1010 31.80 -24.20 29.47
CA ARG A 1010 31.11 -23.06 30.10
C ARG A 1010 29.83 -22.66 29.36
N LYS A 1011 29.86 -22.69 28.02
CA LYS A 1011 28.72 -22.32 27.19
C LYS A 1011 27.61 -23.37 27.29
N MET A 1012 27.96 -24.65 27.33
CA MET A 1012 26.99 -25.74 27.57
C MET A 1012 26.34 -25.61 28.94
N GLU A 1013 27.15 -25.50 30.00
CA GLU A 1013 26.66 -25.35 31.37
C GLU A 1013 25.71 -24.16 31.53
N PHE A 1014 26.04 -23.01 30.93
CA PHE A 1014 25.18 -21.83 30.91
C PHE A 1014 23.80 -22.11 30.27
N TRP A 1015 23.75 -22.85 29.16
CA TRP A 1015 22.49 -23.15 28.48
C TRP A 1015 21.70 -24.27 29.12
N ASP A 1016 22.38 -25.30 29.63
CA ASP A 1016 21.73 -26.37 30.38
C ASP A 1016 21.06 -25.76 31.64
N GLN A 1017 21.74 -24.83 32.33
CA GLN A 1017 21.14 -24.05 33.42
C GLN A 1017 19.97 -23.19 32.94
N LYS A 1018 20.10 -22.46 31.81
CA LYS A 1018 19.01 -21.61 31.30
C LYS A 1018 17.76 -22.40 30.89
N ILE A 1019 17.94 -23.59 30.33
CA ILE A 1019 16.84 -24.49 30.00
C ILE A 1019 16.22 -25.05 31.28
N ALA A 1020 17.02 -25.40 32.28
CA ALA A 1020 16.54 -25.82 33.59
C ALA A 1020 15.75 -24.69 34.30
N ASP A 1021 16.30 -23.47 34.35
CA ASP A 1021 15.64 -22.28 34.89
C ASP A 1021 14.30 -22.02 34.18
N ALA A 1022 14.25 -22.08 32.85
CA ALA A 1022 13.02 -21.88 32.08
C ALA A 1022 11.96 -22.97 32.37
N ARG A 1023 12.39 -24.20 32.68
CA ARG A 1023 11.50 -25.27 33.15
C ARG A 1023 11.00 -25.03 34.57
N ILE A 1024 11.79 -24.35 35.40
CA ILE A 1024 11.44 -23.97 36.78
C ILE A 1024 10.54 -22.71 36.79
N GLU A 1025 10.80 -21.71 35.94
CA GLU A 1025 9.98 -20.47 35.78
C GLU A 1025 8.56 -20.77 35.26
N LYS A 1026 8.32 -21.94 34.64
CA LYS A 1026 6.96 -22.45 34.35
C LYS A 1026 6.14 -22.76 35.63
N CYS A 1027 6.76 -22.73 36.81
CA CYS A 1027 6.17 -22.95 38.13
C CYS A 1027 6.17 -21.66 38.96
N GLU A 1028 5.45 -20.62 38.53
CA GLU A 1028 4.81 -19.70 39.48
C GLU A 1028 3.32 -19.64 39.16
N ARG A 1029 2.71 -20.80 39.38
CA ARG A 1029 1.28 -20.91 39.66
C ARG A 1029 1.09 -20.63 41.15
N SER A 1030 -0.07 -20.13 41.56
CA SER A 1030 -0.38 -20.16 43.00
C SER A 1030 -0.22 -21.59 43.52
N LEU A 1031 0.15 -21.81 44.78
CA LEU A 1031 0.34 -23.17 45.30
C LEU A 1031 -0.88 -24.09 45.01
N PRO A 1032 -2.15 -23.64 45.16
CA PRO A 1032 -3.32 -24.42 44.74
C PRO A 1032 -3.30 -24.78 43.24
N GLU A 1033 -3.04 -23.81 42.36
CA GLU A 1033 -2.96 -24.06 40.91
C GLU A 1033 -1.80 -25.00 40.57
N GLN A 1034 -0.64 -24.88 41.22
CA GLN A 1034 0.48 -25.80 41.01
C GLN A 1034 0.08 -27.24 41.35
N LEU A 1035 -0.63 -27.43 42.45
CA LEU A 1035 -1.11 -28.73 42.91
C LEU A 1035 -2.15 -29.34 41.95
N VAL A 1036 -3.04 -28.52 41.35
CA VAL A 1036 -3.98 -28.98 40.30
C VAL A 1036 -3.21 -29.59 39.13
N TYR A 1037 -2.21 -28.88 38.62
CA TYR A 1037 -1.41 -29.36 37.49
C TYR A 1037 -0.45 -30.50 37.84
N GLU A 1038 0.08 -30.55 39.06
CA GLU A 1038 0.83 -31.71 39.54
C GLU A 1038 -0.07 -32.95 39.59
N GLY A 1039 -1.33 -32.78 40.01
CA GLY A 1039 -2.34 -33.84 39.97
C GLY A 1039 -2.58 -34.37 38.55
N GLU A 1040 -2.82 -33.48 37.59
CA GLU A 1040 -2.96 -33.83 36.16
C GLU A 1040 -1.72 -34.55 35.62
N PHE A 1041 -0.52 -34.05 35.98
CA PHE A 1041 0.74 -34.65 35.57
C PHE A 1041 0.89 -36.09 36.09
N TYR A 1042 0.62 -36.34 37.37
CA TYR A 1042 0.70 -37.68 37.94
C TYR A 1042 -0.37 -38.63 37.38
N TYR A 1043 -1.56 -38.11 37.06
CA TYR A 1043 -2.62 -38.88 36.42
C TYR A 1043 -2.17 -39.36 35.03
N HIS A 1044 -1.59 -38.49 34.20
CA HIS A 1044 -1.06 -38.87 32.88
C HIS A 1044 0.15 -39.82 32.92
N LEU A 1045 0.86 -39.90 34.05
CA LEU A 1045 1.92 -40.89 34.29
C LEU A 1045 1.40 -42.23 34.83
N GLY A 1046 0.08 -42.39 35.02
CA GLY A 1046 -0.53 -43.57 35.63
C GLY A 1046 -0.30 -43.68 37.14
N GLN A 1047 0.18 -42.61 37.78
CA GLN A 1047 0.45 -42.56 39.23
C GLN A 1047 -0.78 -42.07 40.00
N ARG A 1048 -1.85 -42.88 39.94
CA ARG A 1048 -3.20 -42.56 40.42
C ARG A 1048 -3.25 -42.01 41.86
N LYS A 1049 -2.60 -42.66 42.81
CA LYS A 1049 -2.59 -42.24 44.24
C LYS A 1049 -1.92 -40.87 44.47
N LEU A 1050 -0.94 -40.52 43.65
CA LEU A 1050 -0.25 -39.23 43.74
C LEU A 1050 -1.10 -38.12 43.12
N ALA A 1051 -1.81 -38.40 42.03
CA ALA A 1051 -2.75 -37.46 41.42
C ALA A 1051 -3.88 -37.09 42.40
N GLU A 1052 -4.51 -38.11 42.99
CA GLU A 1052 -5.57 -37.96 43.99
C GLU A 1052 -5.12 -37.11 45.19
N ALA A 1053 -3.93 -37.39 45.73
CA ALA A 1053 -3.38 -36.64 46.85
C ALA A 1053 -3.17 -35.16 46.51
N LYS A 1054 -2.74 -34.86 45.29
CA LYS A 1054 -2.45 -33.48 44.85
C LYS A 1054 -3.71 -32.67 44.60
N TRP A 1055 -4.76 -33.26 44.02
CA TRP A 1055 -6.04 -32.58 43.87
C TRP A 1055 -6.76 -32.36 45.21
N LYS A 1056 -6.68 -33.29 46.15
CA LYS A 1056 -7.19 -33.08 47.53
C LYS A 1056 -6.45 -31.95 48.25
N GLU A 1057 -5.12 -31.93 48.15
CA GLU A 1057 -4.30 -30.84 48.71
C GLU A 1057 -4.64 -29.48 48.06
N ALA A 1058 -4.96 -29.46 46.76
CA ALA A 1058 -5.42 -28.25 46.07
C ALA A 1058 -6.79 -27.77 46.57
N ILE A 1059 -7.73 -28.69 46.79
CA ILE A 1059 -9.07 -28.41 47.34
C ILE A 1059 -8.99 -27.84 48.75
N ASP A 1060 -8.12 -28.40 49.61
CA ASP A 1060 -7.94 -27.91 50.98
C ASP A 1060 -7.43 -26.47 51.03
N LEU A 1061 -6.62 -26.07 50.04
CA LEU A 1061 -6.02 -24.73 49.97
C LEU A 1061 -6.91 -23.71 49.26
N ASP A 1062 -7.70 -24.13 48.27
CA ASP A 1062 -8.67 -23.28 47.57
C ASP A 1062 -9.97 -24.06 47.28
N PRO A 1063 -10.88 -24.16 48.27
CA PRO A 1063 -12.11 -24.92 48.13
C PRO A 1063 -13.11 -24.28 47.16
N LEU A 1064 -12.85 -23.04 46.70
CA LEU A 1064 -13.67 -22.31 45.74
C LEU A 1064 -13.28 -22.58 44.28
N SER A 1065 -12.23 -23.37 44.04
CA SER A 1065 -11.82 -23.78 42.70
C SER A 1065 -12.51 -25.07 42.29
N LEU A 1066 -13.34 -25.01 41.24
CA LEU A 1066 -14.12 -26.17 40.75
C LEU A 1066 -13.24 -27.24 40.06
N THR A 1067 -12.16 -26.83 39.41
CA THR A 1067 -11.29 -27.70 38.58
C THR A 1067 -10.77 -28.94 39.31
N PRO A 1068 -10.14 -28.86 40.50
CA PRO A 1068 -9.65 -30.05 41.19
C PRO A 1068 -10.76 -31.04 41.60
N TYR A 1069 -11.99 -30.57 41.86
CA TYR A 1069 -13.12 -31.49 42.13
C TYR A 1069 -13.49 -32.29 40.88
N LEU A 1070 -13.55 -31.62 39.72
CA LEU A 1070 -13.84 -32.29 38.44
C LEU A 1070 -12.77 -33.31 38.07
N ASP A 1071 -11.50 -32.98 38.28
CA ASP A 1071 -10.40 -33.89 37.96
C ASP A 1071 -10.33 -35.07 38.95
N LEU A 1072 -10.64 -34.84 40.23
CA LEU A 1072 -10.75 -35.90 41.22
C LEU A 1072 -11.90 -36.87 40.90
N VAL A 1073 -13.06 -36.38 40.43
CA VAL A 1073 -14.19 -37.25 40.04
C VAL A 1073 -13.83 -38.13 38.85
N LYS A 1074 -13.13 -37.61 37.84
CA LYS A 1074 -12.69 -38.42 36.67
C LYS A 1074 -11.93 -39.67 37.10
N LEU A 1075 -11.11 -39.56 38.14
CA LEU A 1075 -10.36 -40.66 38.72
C LEU A 1075 -11.32 -41.74 39.25
N TYR A 1076 -12.29 -41.40 40.10
CA TYR A 1076 -13.24 -42.38 40.66
C TYR A 1076 -14.26 -42.92 39.66
N GLU A 1077 -14.63 -42.13 38.65
CA GLU A 1077 -15.50 -42.56 37.54
C GLU A 1077 -14.85 -43.69 36.71
N GLU A 1078 -13.54 -43.65 36.46
CA GLU A 1078 -12.83 -44.74 35.78
C GLU A 1078 -12.91 -46.08 36.53
N ASP A 1079 -12.94 -46.02 37.87
CA ASP A 1079 -13.08 -47.19 38.74
C ASP A 1079 -14.55 -47.57 38.99
N GLN A 1080 -15.49 -46.83 38.40
CA GLN A 1080 -16.93 -46.99 38.61
C GLN A 1080 -17.36 -46.83 40.08
N GLU A 1081 -16.62 -46.06 40.88
CA GLU A 1081 -16.94 -45.73 42.27
C GLU A 1081 -17.93 -44.54 42.30
N TRP A 1082 -19.16 -44.80 41.89
CA TRP A 1082 -20.19 -43.78 41.69
C TRP A 1082 -20.57 -43.04 42.98
N ASP A 1083 -20.64 -43.74 44.11
CA ASP A 1083 -20.98 -43.14 45.41
C ASP A 1083 -19.92 -42.11 45.85
N THR A 1084 -18.65 -42.40 45.61
CA THR A 1084 -17.54 -41.47 45.90
C THR A 1084 -17.56 -40.24 44.97
N CYS A 1085 -17.98 -40.42 43.71
CA CYS A 1085 -18.18 -39.29 42.80
C CYS A 1085 -19.28 -38.34 43.31
N ILE A 1086 -20.37 -38.90 43.84
CA ILE A 1086 -21.46 -38.13 44.45
C ILE A 1086 -20.96 -37.36 45.67
N GLU A 1087 -20.24 -38.02 46.58
CA GLU A 1087 -19.67 -37.37 47.79
C GLU A 1087 -18.78 -36.17 47.44
N ILE A 1088 -17.91 -36.30 46.43
CA ILE A 1088 -17.02 -35.22 45.99
C ILE A 1088 -17.81 -34.02 45.45
N PHE A 1089 -18.86 -34.27 44.66
CA PHE A 1089 -19.70 -33.18 44.15
C PHE A 1089 -20.59 -32.55 45.20
N GLU A 1090 -21.07 -33.30 46.21
CA GLU A 1090 -21.77 -32.73 47.36
C GLU A 1090 -20.83 -31.84 48.20
N GLN A 1091 -19.57 -32.24 48.36
CA GLN A 1091 -18.53 -31.40 48.98
C GLN A 1091 -18.28 -30.12 48.18
N ALA A 1092 -18.20 -30.23 46.84
CA ALA A 1092 -18.05 -29.09 45.95
C ALA A 1092 -19.25 -28.14 46.06
N LEU A 1093 -20.48 -28.67 46.08
CA LEU A 1093 -21.72 -27.90 46.20
C LEU A 1093 -21.80 -27.15 47.54
N ASN A 1094 -21.41 -27.80 48.64
CA ASN A 1094 -21.35 -27.16 49.96
C ASN A 1094 -20.36 -25.98 50.01
N SER A 1095 -19.28 -26.05 49.22
CA SER A 1095 -18.23 -25.03 49.20
C SER A 1095 -18.52 -23.90 48.21
N LEU A 1096 -19.06 -24.23 47.03
CA LEU A 1096 -19.26 -23.33 45.89
C LEU A 1096 -20.66 -22.70 45.85
N GLY A 1097 -21.61 -23.25 46.60
CA GLY A 1097 -23.02 -22.86 46.57
C GLY A 1097 -23.76 -23.43 45.36
N GLU A 1098 -25.04 -23.03 45.21
CA GLU A 1098 -25.92 -23.52 44.16
C GLU A 1098 -25.32 -23.31 42.76
N ASN A 1099 -25.08 -24.42 42.04
CA ASN A 1099 -24.45 -24.39 40.73
C ASN A 1099 -25.14 -25.41 39.79
N PRO A 1100 -25.68 -24.97 38.64
CA PRO A 1100 -26.44 -25.84 37.74
C PRO A 1100 -25.59 -27.00 37.18
N VAL A 1101 -24.28 -26.80 37.01
CA VAL A 1101 -23.36 -27.85 36.54
C VAL A 1101 -23.16 -28.91 37.61
N LEU A 1102 -22.97 -28.53 38.89
CA LEU A 1102 -22.81 -29.49 39.99
C LEU A 1102 -24.08 -30.31 40.21
N TYR A 1103 -25.26 -29.67 40.18
CA TYR A 1103 -26.52 -30.38 40.26
C TYR A 1103 -26.73 -31.35 39.09
N ARG A 1104 -26.36 -30.93 37.86
CA ARG A 1104 -26.40 -31.83 36.69
C ARG A 1104 -25.51 -33.05 36.88
N GLU A 1105 -24.26 -32.87 37.32
CA GLU A 1105 -23.34 -33.99 37.51
C GLU A 1105 -23.83 -34.92 38.63
N LEU A 1106 -24.27 -34.38 39.78
CA LEU A 1106 -24.90 -35.16 40.86
C LEU A 1106 -26.09 -35.99 40.34
N ALA A 1107 -26.93 -35.40 39.49
CA ALA A 1107 -28.05 -36.11 38.89
C ALA A 1107 -27.63 -37.30 38.01
N LEU A 1108 -26.60 -37.09 37.17
CA LEU A 1108 -26.05 -38.13 36.30
C LEU A 1108 -25.47 -39.30 37.11
N PHE A 1109 -24.69 -39.02 38.15
CA PHE A 1109 -24.08 -40.05 38.98
C PHE A 1109 -25.10 -40.76 39.88
N SER A 1110 -26.06 -40.05 40.48
CA SER A 1110 -27.18 -40.69 41.21
C SER A 1110 -27.99 -41.63 40.32
N GLY A 1111 -28.22 -41.26 39.06
CA GLY A 1111 -28.92 -42.14 38.12
C GLY A 1111 -28.09 -43.37 37.73
N LYS A 1112 -26.76 -43.26 37.64
CA LYS A 1112 -25.86 -44.42 37.46
C LYS A 1112 -25.88 -45.37 38.66
N CYS A 1113 -26.09 -44.88 39.89
CA CYS A 1113 -26.32 -45.70 41.09
C CYS A 1113 -27.72 -46.34 41.14
N GLY A 1114 -28.61 -46.04 40.20
CA GLY A 1114 -30.00 -46.47 40.23
C GLY A 1114 -30.89 -45.64 41.17
N GLU A 1115 -30.38 -44.55 41.73
CA GLU A 1115 -31.15 -43.60 42.57
C GLU A 1115 -31.96 -42.63 41.70
N VAL A 1116 -32.95 -43.19 41.00
CA VAL A 1116 -33.76 -42.49 39.99
C VAL A 1116 -34.52 -41.27 40.54
N GLU A 1117 -34.97 -41.33 41.80
CA GLU A 1117 -35.67 -40.20 42.43
C GLU A 1117 -34.71 -39.05 42.76
N ARG A 1118 -33.56 -39.36 43.35
CA ARG A 1118 -32.53 -38.37 43.67
C ARG A 1118 -31.95 -37.72 42.42
N ALA A 1119 -31.75 -38.51 41.36
CA ALA A 1119 -31.36 -37.99 40.05
C ALA A 1119 -32.38 -37.00 39.49
N PHE A 1120 -33.67 -37.26 39.72
CA PHE A 1120 -34.74 -36.38 39.25
C PHE A 1120 -34.73 -35.05 40.02
N GLU A 1121 -34.65 -35.09 41.35
CA GLU A 1121 -34.56 -33.90 42.20
C GLU A 1121 -33.37 -33.00 41.84
N PHE A 1122 -32.20 -33.60 41.59
CA PHE A 1122 -31.02 -32.83 41.17
C PHE A 1122 -31.16 -32.23 39.77
N PHE A 1123 -31.78 -32.93 38.82
CA PHE A 1123 -32.09 -32.33 37.53
C PHE A 1123 -33.15 -31.22 37.63
N GLU A 1124 -34.12 -31.33 38.54
CA GLU A 1124 -35.04 -30.23 38.82
C GLU A 1124 -34.32 -29.00 39.37
N ALA A 1125 -33.39 -29.18 40.32
CA ALA A 1125 -32.56 -28.11 40.84
C ALA A 1125 -31.66 -27.49 39.76
N ALA A 1126 -31.00 -28.30 38.94
CA ALA A 1126 -30.16 -27.84 37.83
C ALA A 1126 -30.96 -27.01 36.82
N THR A 1127 -32.12 -27.52 36.40
CA THR A 1127 -32.95 -26.89 35.37
C THR A 1127 -33.74 -25.69 35.87
N ALA A 1128 -33.93 -25.54 37.19
CA ALA A 1128 -34.46 -24.33 37.80
C ALA A 1128 -33.45 -23.17 37.74
N LEU A 1129 -32.14 -23.48 37.76
CA LEU A 1129 -31.06 -22.49 37.64
C LEU A 1129 -30.68 -22.23 36.18
N ASP A 1130 -30.76 -23.24 35.31
CA ASP A 1130 -30.50 -23.14 33.88
C ASP A 1130 -31.50 -23.97 33.06
N GLU A 1131 -32.53 -23.30 32.53
CA GLU A 1131 -33.56 -23.93 31.70
C GLU A 1131 -32.99 -24.55 30.40
N GLY A 1132 -31.80 -24.12 29.95
CA GLY A 1132 -31.12 -24.71 28.79
C GLY A 1132 -30.77 -26.19 28.96
N MET A 1133 -30.76 -26.70 30.20
CA MET A 1133 -30.46 -28.10 30.52
C MET A 1133 -31.68 -29.03 30.43
N LEU A 1134 -32.90 -28.50 30.24
CA LEU A 1134 -34.15 -29.28 30.27
C LEU A 1134 -34.16 -30.44 29.26
N VAL A 1135 -33.72 -30.21 28.02
CA VAL A 1135 -33.69 -31.27 26.99
C VAL A 1135 -32.67 -32.36 27.35
N GLY A 1136 -31.52 -31.99 27.91
CA GLY A 1136 -30.49 -32.94 28.35
C GLY A 1136 -30.94 -33.79 29.53
N ALA A 1137 -31.67 -33.20 30.49
CA ALA A 1137 -32.28 -33.94 31.60
C ALA A 1137 -33.31 -34.96 31.09
N GLY A 1138 -34.15 -34.57 30.13
CA GLY A 1138 -35.10 -35.48 29.48
C GLY A 1138 -34.39 -36.64 28.78
N ASP A 1139 -33.35 -36.35 27.99
CA ASP A 1139 -32.55 -37.35 27.28
C ASP A 1139 -31.95 -38.39 28.23
N PHE A 1140 -31.47 -37.96 29.40
CA PHE A 1140 -30.94 -38.86 30.41
C PHE A 1140 -31.98 -39.88 30.89
N PHE A 1141 -33.18 -39.44 31.26
CA PHE A 1141 -34.23 -40.38 31.71
C PHE A 1141 -34.72 -41.30 30.59
N VAL A 1142 -34.66 -40.87 29.32
CA VAL A 1142 -34.90 -41.77 28.18
C VAL A 1142 -33.85 -42.89 28.13
N THR A 1143 -32.57 -42.59 28.37
CA THR A 1143 -31.52 -43.62 28.39
C THR A 1143 -31.71 -44.65 29.51
N LEU A 1144 -32.31 -44.23 30.63
CA LEU A 1144 -32.68 -45.14 31.73
C LEU A 1144 -34.01 -45.87 31.49
N GLY A 1145 -34.71 -45.60 30.39
CA GLY A 1145 -36.01 -46.19 30.06
C GLY A 1145 -37.18 -45.64 30.89
N ILE A 1146 -37.03 -44.46 31.51
CA ILE A 1146 -38.04 -43.87 32.41
C ILE A 1146 -38.73 -42.72 31.67
N PHE A 1147 -39.66 -43.11 30.79
CA PHE A 1147 -40.24 -42.19 29.80
C PHE A 1147 -41.16 -41.13 30.41
N ASN A 1148 -41.81 -41.42 31.54
CA ASN A 1148 -42.68 -40.45 32.22
C ASN A 1148 -41.90 -39.26 32.81
N LYS A 1149 -40.73 -39.50 33.42
CA LYS A 1149 -39.87 -38.43 33.94
C LYS A 1149 -39.20 -37.64 32.82
N ALA A 1150 -38.77 -38.32 31.75
CA ALA A 1150 -38.26 -37.67 30.56
C ALA A 1150 -39.29 -36.70 29.94
N LEU A 1151 -40.55 -37.12 29.90
CA LEU A 1151 -41.64 -36.33 29.34
C LEU A 1151 -41.86 -35.01 30.12
N LEU A 1152 -41.77 -35.03 31.46
CA LEU A 1152 -41.91 -33.83 32.28
C LEU A 1152 -40.89 -32.73 31.91
N PHE A 1153 -39.63 -33.11 31.67
CA PHE A 1153 -38.60 -32.15 31.26
C PHE A 1153 -38.79 -31.64 29.83
N TYR A 1154 -39.21 -32.50 28.89
CA TYR A 1154 -39.48 -32.06 27.52
C TYR A 1154 -40.72 -31.17 27.41
N GLU A 1155 -41.79 -31.47 28.15
CA GLU A 1155 -42.98 -30.62 28.24
C GLU A 1155 -42.62 -29.25 28.83
N LYS A 1156 -41.80 -29.23 29.88
CA LYS A 1156 -41.27 -27.99 30.47
C LYS A 1156 -40.43 -27.21 29.46
N ALA A 1157 -39.52 -27.86 28.72
CA ALA A 1157 -38.73 -27.24 27.65
C ALA A 1157 -39.61 -26.63 26.54
N ALA A 1158 -40.66 -27.34 26.13
CA ALA A 1158 -41.60 -26.86 25.13
C ALA A 1158 -42.40 -25.64 25.64
N SER A 1159 -42.82 -25.66 26.91
CA SER A 1159 -43.54 -24.55 27.53
C SER A 1159 -42.67 -23.31 27.77
N SER A 1160 -41.37 -23.49 28.00
CA SER A 1160 -40.36 -22.42 28.12
C SER A 1160 -39.92 -21.86 26.76
N GLY A 1161 -40.41 -22.39 25.62
CA GLY A 1161 -40.08 -21.89 24.29
C GLY A 1161 -38.65 -22.22 23.81
N ILE A 1162 -38.05 -23.30 24.32
CA ILE A 1162 -36.71 -23.75 23.90
C ILE A 1162 -36.81 -24.35 22.49
N ASP A 1163 -36.16 -23.68 21.53
CA ASP A 1163 -36.11 -24.12 20.13
C ASP A 1163 -35.08 -25.25 19.94
N HIS A 1164 -35.53 -26.50 20.03
CA HIS A 1164 -34.70 -27.68 19.81
C HIS A 1164 -35.28 -28.53 18.65
N PRO A 1165 -34.51 -28.80 17.57
CA PRO A 1165 -35.01 -29.38 16.31
C PRO A 1165 -35.75 -30.72 16.43
N GLU A 1166 -35.49 -31.48 17.50
CA GLU A 1166 -36.05 -32.81 17.72
C GLU A 1166 -37.01 -32.91 18.91
N LEU A 1167 -37.34 -31.80 19.58
CA LEU A 1167 -38.10 -31.83 20.83
C LEU A 1167 -39.48 -32.49 20.67
N THR A 1168 -40.21 -32.12 19.60
CA THR A 1168 -41.51 -32.71 19.29
C THR A 1168 -41.42 -34.22 19.03
N SER A 1169 -40.37 -34.66 18.34
CA SER A 1169 -40.13 -36.09 18.05
C SER A 1169 -39.76 -36.88 19.32
N LYS A 1170 -38.94 -36.30 20.21
CA LYS A 1170 -38.56 -36.88 21.51
C LYS A 1170 -39.76 -37.02 22.43
N MET A 1171 -40.63 -36.00 22.51
CA MET A 1171 -41.90 -36.06 23.25
C MET A 1171 -42.83 -37.15 22.70
N ALA A 1172 -43.03 -37.20 21.38
CA ALA A 1172 -43.86 -38.21 20.73
C ALA A 1172 -43.37 -39.64 21.02
N PHE A 1173 -42.05 -39.85 21.04
CA PHE A 1173 -41.44 -41.12 21.42
C PHE A 1173 -41.75 -41.50 22.87
N CYS A 1174 -41.56 -40.59 23.83
CA CYS A 1174 -41.88 -40.84 25.23
C CYS A 1174 -43.37 -41.12 25.47
N TYR A 1175 -44.28 -40.39 24.81
CA TYR A 1175 -45.72 -40.66 24.89
C TYR A 1175 -46.06 -42.07 24.37
N ALA A 1176 -45.53 -42.46 23.21
CA ALA A 1176 -45.80 -43.78 22.63
C ALA A 1176 -45.32 -44.93 23.54
N LYS A 1177 -44.16 -44.76 24.19
CA LYS A 1177 -43.62 -45.74 25.15
C LYS A 1177 -44.39 -45.77 26.47
N HIS A 1178 -44.74 -44.60 27.02
CA HIS A 1178 -45.50 -44.51 28.25
C HIS A 1178 -46.92 -45.12 28.13
N VAL A 1179 -47.60 -44.92 27.00
CA VAL A 1179 -48.91 -45.55 26.71
C VAL A 1179 -48.79 -47.08 26.59
N SER A 1180 -47.71 -47.57 25.98
CA SER A 1180 -47.44 -49.01 25.87
C SER A 1180 -47.17 -49.65 27.25
N GLU A 1181 -46.52 -48.94 28.17
CA GLU A 1181 -46.28 -49.40 29.55
C GLU A 1181 -47.56 -49.42 30.39
N GLN A 1182 -48.45 -48.43 30.23
CA GLN A 1182 -49.76 -48.42 30.88
C GLN A 1182 -50.71 -49.52 30.37
N MET A 1183 -50.62 -49.88 29.08
CA MET A 1183 -51.41 -50.98 28.50
C MET A 1183 -50.91 -52.37 28.87
N ALA A 1184 -49.63 -52.53 29.19
CA ALA A 1184 -49.06 -53.81 29.67
C ALA A 1184 -49.38 -54.11 31.15
N GLY A 1185 -49.87 -53.11 31.89
CA GLY A 1185 -50.18 -53.19 33.33
C GLY A 1185 -51.65 -53.36 33.71
N ASN A 1186 -52.56 -53.57 32.75
CA ASN A 1186 -53.97 -53.89 33.01
C ASN A 1186 -54.34 -55.15 32.21
N PRO A 1187 -54.61 -56.30 32.86
CA PRO A 1187 -54.67 -57.62 32.22
C PRO A 1187 -55.80 -57.78 31.18
#